data_AF-A0A829MDH1-F1
#
_entry.id   AF-A0A829MDH1-F1
#
_cell.length_a   1.000
_cell.length_b   1.000
_cell.length_c   1.000
_cell.angle_alpha   90.00
_cell.angle_beta   90.00
_cell.angle_gamma   90.00
#
_symmetry.space_group_name_H-M   'P 1'
#
loop_
_entity.id
_entity.type
_entity.pdbx_description
1 polymer ?
#
loop_
_entity_poly.entity_id
_entity_poly.type
_entity_poly.pdbx_seq_one_letter_code
_entity_poly.pdbx_strand_id
1 'polypeptide(L)'
;MDIDPKTNAVTPPDISGLNKEQLQKVIDKLKDLQQRVTGLVARGEMLDDSLARVLDEGTGGHTMAQKQIAEGTPEQAERDVHDVLAGTATEEQKARVQAASVLSPEQVADRDAGRPVQLTRSQQQVLGQLQAQMNGMSVEDIHRAEQRLGNNKSIIGNALQMMGSNQYGYAKTELRPGAQGSTTELTTGGYDKLPTSVQEALNDKSPGFSYVSQGPGQGTAPVTQGSTLGNLNRLSDVIKDGDPGFQHGTELDQKLMQRGADILHFENENKSAHLGPADSVIQNIFSSAGRDHIVDHNMMVSPDGKRNDQFLGDLMHHQFPDGGAAAGSLMSWTHDSAHVGPGVSLEQARMSGETARAYSSYVMDHPELNSLPSSDDQGFGNRGVKTFGELNPGLARGMADGLVPYAGIIAGGDHKILGDTPGFDDVPGGDQKFDSQTAVDDGTMPRAKALFRVLDTDTEAAKTLGGALYGDSILATNHYAEEVKQHGVGPAGDLDQAGRFRGLADAGLAAAQDAKHYDASVTAEQKAKDLQQMKETAYGAITKILPVPADLSPGFGIMTDALKSTIIGSAPDPSQLTTSIVPDLSEARAQQQLLSAYVATGVLRTDQVPSNLLVPAGPENPGAMKVGTLEDLRNMKLPDGTYPHAGLRADDYHTMVDRAIQQVPPDARRWTTIQDAYNSAAKDIIAKPAGPKGN
;
A
#
# COMPACT_ATOMS: atom_id res chain seq x y z
N MET A 1 12.84 8.11 33.96
CA MET A 1 12.50 6.72 33.64
C MET A 1 12.80 5.92 34.89
N ASP A 2 11.77 5.33 35.48
CA ASP A 2 11.88 4.44 36.64
C ASP A 2 11.42 3.05 36.22
N ILE A 3 12.19 2.03 36.61
CA ILE A 3 11.86 0.62 36.38
C ILE A 3 11.35 0.09 37.72
N ASP A 4 10.10 -0.34 37.78
CA ASP A 4 9.59 -1.04 38.95
C ASP A 4 10.06 -2.51 38.90
N PRO A 5 11.00 -2.93 39.77
CA PRO A 5 11.56 -4.28 39.74
C PRO A 5 10.58 -5.36 40.18
N LYS A 6 9.39 -5.00 40.69
CA LYS A 6 8.34 -5.97 41.07
C LYS A 6 7.31 -6.23 39.98
N THR A 7 7.12 -5.27 39.07
CA THR A 7 6.07 -5.34 38.05
C THR A 7 6.62 -5.34 36.62
N ASN A 8 7.94 -5.15 36.45
CA ASN A 8 8.58 -4.93 35.15
C ASN A 8 7.97 -3.76 34.35
N ALA A 9 7.21 -2.88 35.00
CA ALA A 9 6.66 -1.70 34.36
C ALA A 9 7.75 -0.64 34.20
N VAL A 10 7.92 -0.16 32.96
CA VAL A 10 8.84 0.93 32.63
C VAL A 10 8.00 2.21 32.48
N THR A 11 8.27 3.21 33.33
CA THR A 11 7.63 4.52 33.18
C THR A 11 8.46 5.36 32.22
N PRO A 12 7.93 5.78 31.04
CA PRO A 12 8.67 6.61 30.10
C PRO A 12 9.17 7.91 30.76
N PRO A 13 10.33 8.45 30.36
CA PRO A 13 10.72 9.77 30.80
C PRO A 13 9.76 10.82 30.22
N ASP A 14 9.35 11.79 31.03
CA ASP A 14 8.65 12.97 30.52
C ASP A 14 9.59 13.76 29.60
N ILE A 15 9.20 13.87 28.33
CA ILE A 15 9.95 14.54 27.27
C ILE A 15 9.40 15.94 26.95
N SER A 16 8.33 16.38 27.64
CA SER A 16 7.75 17.68 27.41
C SER A 16 8.71 18.80 27.87
N GLY A 17 9.11 19.67 26.93
CA GLY A 17 9.98 20.83 27.20
C GLY A 17 11.50 20.60 27.09
N LEU A 18 11.96 19.45 26.61
CA LEU A 18 13.40 19.19 26.39
C LEU A 18 13.91 19.82 25.08
N ASN A 19 15.12 20.40 25.11
CA ASN A 19 15.77 20.92 23.90
C ASN A 19 16.47 19.81 23.11
N LYS A 20 16.91 20.09 21.86
CA LYS A 20 17.53 19.10 20.95
C LYS A 20 18.69 18.32 21.58
N GLU A 21 19.56 18.97 22.36
CA GLU A 21 20.70 18.32 23.01
C GLU A 21 20.28 17.40 24.16
N GLN A 22 19.23 17.78 24.90
CA GLN A 22 18.66 16.94 25.96
C GLN A 22 17.90 15.75 25.38
N LEU A 23 17.20 15.93 24.26
CA LEU A 23 16.53 14.85 23.54
C LEU A 23 17.55 13.83 23.01
N GLN A 24 18.66 14.30 22.43
CA GLN A 24 19.75 13.42 21.97
C GLN A 24 20.36 12.62 23.12
N LYS A 25 20.56 13.23 24.30
CA LYS A 25 21.03 12.51 25.49
C LYS A 25 20.04 11.45 25.99
N VAL A 26 18.74 11.66 25.80
CA VAL A 26 17.71 10.66 26.12
C VAL A 26 17.76 9.51 25.10
N ILE A 27 17.90 9.81 23.81
CA ILE A 27 18.07 8.82 22.74
C ILE A 27 19.34 7.98 22.96
N ASP A 28 20.47 8.61 23.25
CA ASP A 28 21.73 7.92 23.50
C ASP A 28 21.66 7.03 24.74
N LYS A 29 20.96 7.49 25.79
CA LYS A 29 20.69 6.67 26.98
C LYS A 29 19.75 5.50 26.71
N LEU A 30 18.75 5.66 25.84
CA LEU A 30 17.87 4.57 25.44
C LEU A 30 18.63 3.52 24.62
N LYS A 31 19.52 3.96 23.72
CA LYS A 31 20.44 3.06 22.99
C LYS A 31 21.39 2.31 23.94
N ASP A 32 22.01 3.00 24.89
CA ASP A 32 22.85 2.37 25.93
C ASP A 32 22.04 1.39 26.79
N LEU A 33 20.83 1.76 27.19
CA LEU A 33 19.95 0.90 27.98
C LEU A 33 19.54 -0.34 27.20
N GLN A 34 19.19 -0.20 25.91
CA GLN A 34 18.87 -1.31 25.02
C GLN A 34 20.07 -2.25 24.89
N GLN A 35 21.28 -1.73 24.64
CA GLN A 35 22.51 -2.53 24.62
C GLN A 35 22.78 -3.23 25.96
N ARG A 36 22.51 -2.57 27.09
CA ARG A 36 22.71 -3.14 28.43
C ARG A 36 21.65 -4.18 28.79
N VAL A 37 20.41 -4.01 28.34
CA VAL A 37 19.32 -4.99 28.49
C VAL A 37 19.61 -6.22 27.63
N THR A 38 20.00 -6.05 26.37
CA THR A 38 20.45 -7.17 25.52
C THR A 38 21.64 -7.91 26.14
N GLY A 39 22.62 -7.17 26.69
CA GLY A 39 23.73 -7.77 27.44
C GLY A 39 23.34 -8.38 28.80
N LEU A 40 22.24 -7.96 29.42
CA LEU A 40 21.70 -8.55 30.65
C LEU A 40 20.90 -9.83 30.35
N VAL A 41 20.16 -9.86 29.25
CA VAL A 41 19.47 -11.06 28.76
C VAL A 41 20.49 -12.14 28.38
N ALA A 42 21.52 -11.79 27.62
CA ALA A 42 22.62 -12.71 27.31
C ALA A 42 23.35 -13.24 28.57
N ARG A 43 23.47 -12.42 29.63
CA ARG A 43 24.01 -12.87 30.92
C ARG A 43 23.02 -13.73 31.71
N GLY A 44 21.72 -13.48 31.57
CA GLY A 44 20.66 -14.32 32.13
C GLY A 44 20.69 -15.72 31.53
N GLU A 45 20.91 -15.83 30.22
CA GLU A 45 21.10 -17.11 29.52
C GLU A 45 22.34 -17.86 30.00
N MET A 46 23.47 -17.17 30.22
CA MET A 46 24.66 -17.79 30.81
C MET A 46 24.41 -18.31 32.24
N LEU A 47 23.55 -17.65 33.00
CA LEU A 47 23.17 -18.04 34.35
C LEU A 47 22.21 -19.23 34.34
N ASP A 48 21.25 -19.27 33.43
CA ASP A 48 20.35 -20.42 33.24
C ASP A 48 21.09 -21.64 32.68
N ASP A 49 22.03 -21.46 31.75
CA ASP A 49 22.94 -22.52 31.26
C ASP A 49 23.87 -23.02 32.39
N SER A 50 24.37 -22.11 33.22
CA SER A 50 25.18 -22.47 34.39
C SER A 50 24.36 -23.17 35.48
N LEU A 51 23.09 -22.80 35.66
CA LEU A 51 22.17 -23.44 36.59
C LEU A 51 21.77 -24.83 36.10
N ALA A 52 21.52 -24.99 34.80
CA ALA A 52 21.31 -26.27 34.15
C ALA A 52 22.54 -27.18 34.27
N ARG A 53 23.76 -26.62 34.12
CA ARG A 53 25.03 -27.35 34.28
C ARG A 53 25.27 -27.80 35.73
N VAL A 54 24.94 -26.96 36.73
CA VAL A 54 25.02 -27.30 38.16
C VAL A 54 23.97 -28.35 38.56
N LEU A 55 22.78 -28.30 37.97
CA LEU A 55 21.76 -29.34 38.13
C LEU A 55 22.23 -30.69 37.56
N ASP A 56 22.96 -30.68 36.44
CA ASP A 56 23.48 -31.89 35.78
C ASP A 56 24.66 -32.53 36.54
N GLU A 57 25.56 -31.72 37.11
CA GLU A 57 26.60 -32.18 38.04
C GLU A 57 26.01 -32.80 39.32
N GLY A 58 24.79 -32.38 39.71
CA GLY A 58 24.03 -32.96 40.82
C GLY A 58 23.28 -34.26 40.50
N THR A 59 22.95 -34.53 39.23
CA THR A 59 22.13 -35.70 38.82
C THR A 59 22.88 -36.79 38.06
N GLY A 60 24.20 -36.68 37.88
CA GLY A 60 25.03 -37.77 37.37
C GLY A 60 25.12 -37.89 35.85
N GLY A 61 24.98 -36.78 35.10
CA GLY A 61 25.43 -36.71 33.70
C GLY A 61 24.60 -37.48 32.67
N HIS A 62 23.37 -37.89 33.00
CA HIS A 62 22.51 -38.65 32.09
C HIS A 62 21.69 -37.78 31.10
N THR A 63 21.66 -36.45 31.27
CA THR A 63 20.89 -35.54 30.40
C THR A 63 21.68 -34.96 29.23
N MET A 64 23.00 -34.72 29.38
CA MET A 64 23.83 -34.13 28.32
C MET A 64 24.02 -35.01 27.09
N ALA A 65 24.11 -36.33 27.24
CA ALA A 65 24.24 -37.22 26.08
C ALA A 65 22.96 -37.30 25.22
N GLN A 66 21.79 -37.01 25.81
CA GLN A 66 20.51 -36.95 25.08
C GLN A 66 20.18 -35.54 24.59
N LYS A 67 20.69 -34.48 25.23
CA LYS A 67 20.59 -33.07 24.75
C LYS A 67 21.63 -32.71 23.68
N GLN A 68 22.84 -33.25 23.73
CA GLN A 68 23.86 -33.06 22.68
C GLN A 68 23.43 -33.65 21.33
N ILE A 69 22.52 -34.63 21.33
CA ILE A 69 21.90 -35.21 20.13
C ILE A 69 20.79 -34.31 19.57
N ALA A 70 20.26 -33.35 20.36
CA ALA A 70 19.14 -32.48 20.01
C ALA A 70 19.55 -31.04 19.60
N GLU A 71 20.78 -30.58 19.91
CA GLU A 71 21.17 -29.16 19.75
C GLU A 71 22.27 -28.86 18.70
N GLY A 72 22.92 -29.88 18.11
CA GLY A 72 23.96 -29.71 17.09
C GLY A 72 25.28 -29.12 17.61
N THR A 73 26.43 -29.69 17.23
CA THR A 73 27.73 -29.19 17.72
C THR A 73 28.28 -28.09 16.81
N PRO A 74 29.18 -27.19 17.29
CA PRO A 74 29.84 -26.19 16.44
C PRO A 74 30.56 -26.79 15.23
N GLU A 75 31.15 -27.98 15.38
CA GLU A 75 31.75 -28.76 14.27
C GLU A 75 30.71 -29.13 13.22
N GLN A 76 29.50 -29.53 13.66
CA GLN A 76 28.44 -29.95 12.76
C GLN A 76 27.89 -28.77 11.99
N ALA A 77 27.66 -27.63 12.66
CA ALA A 77 27.22 -26.41 12.01
C ALA A 77 28.23 -25.92 10.97
N GLU A 78 29.54 -25.99 11.28
CA GLU A 78 30.61 -25.60 10.35
C GLU A 78 30.60 -26.46 9.08
N ARG A 79 30.53 -27.79 9.23
CA ARG A 79 30.49 -28.73 8.09
C ARG A 79 29.21 -28.61 7.27
N ASP A 80 28.07 -28.53 7.94
CA ASP A 80 26.78 -28.44 7.26
C ASP A 80 26.70 -27.17 6.41
N VAL A 81 27.14 -26.02 6.97
CA VAL A 81 27.19 -24.76 6.22
C VAL A 81 28.21 -24.82 5.10
N HIS A 82 29.40 -25.39 5.35
CA HIS A 82 30.42 -25.55 4.31
C HIS A 82 29.89 -26.34 3.11
N ASP A 83 29.27 -27.48 3.36
CA ASP A 83 28.75 -28.33 2.30
C ASP A 83 27.54 -27.69 1.60
N VAL A 84 26.73 -26.92 2.32
CA VAL A 84 25.60 -26.15 1.75
C VAL A 84 26.12 -25.09 0.80
N LEU A 85 27.09 -24.25 1.21
CA LEU A 85 27.67 -23.21 0.36
C LEU A 85 28.45 -23.80 -0.83
N ALA A 86 29.10 -24.96 -0.64
CA ALA A 86 29.79 -25.66 -1.71
C ALA A 86 28.84 -26.35 -2.71
N GLY A 87 27.57 -26.56 -2.34
CA GLY A 87 26.60 -27.31 -3.13
C GLY A 87 26.81 -28.83 -3.08
N THR A 88 27.51 -29.33 -2.08
CA THR A 88 27.81 -30.76 -1.87
C THR A 88 27.04 -31.37 -0.70
N ALA A 89 26.22 -30.57 -0.01
CA ALA A 89 25.43 -31.00 1.15
C ALA A 89 24.45 -32.12 0.80
N THR A 90 24.32 -33.08 1.72
CA THR A 90 23.21 -34.05 1.71
C THR A 90 21.88 -33.35 2.05
N GLU A 91 20.77 -34.00 1.75
CA GLU A 91 19.44 -33.45 2.05
C GLU A 91 19.24 -33.23 3.56
N GLU A 92 19.83 -34.07 4.41
CA GLU A 92 19.79 -33.90 5.87
C GLU A 92 20.60 -32.69 6.33
N GLN A 93 21.75 -32.41 5.70
CA GLN A 93 22.56 -31.22 5.99
C GLN A 93 21.80 -29.95 5.58
N LYS A 94 21.22 -29.95 4.37
CA LYS A 94 20.36 -28.84 3.90
C LYS A 94 19.17 -28.63 4.83
N ALA A 95 18.49 -29.70 5.25
CA ALA A 95 17.34 -29.60 6.14
C ALA A 95 17.69 -28.98 7.50
N ARG A 96 18.87 -29.31 8.06
CA ARG A 96 19.35 -28.69 9.31
C ARG A 96 19.65 -27.21 9.16
N VAL A 97 20.33 -26.82 8.07
CA VAL A 97 20.60 -25.39 7.80
C VAL A 97 19.30 -24.64 7.50
N GLN A 98 18.37 -25.23 6.74
CA GLN A 98 17.05 -24.66 6.48
C GLN A 98 16.25 -24.46 7.77
N ALA A 99 16.23 -25.44 8.66
CA ALA A 99 15.54 -25.33 9.95
C ALA A 99 16.13 -24.19 10.81
N ALA A 100 17.44 -23.95 10.70
CA ALA A 100 18.10 -22.83 11.34
C ALA A 100 17.82 -21.46 10.69
N SER A 101 17.29 -21.43 9.47
CA SER A 101 16.92 -20.22 8.73
C SER A 101 15.42 -19.88 8.79
N VAL A 102 14.65 -20.53 9.67
CA VAL A 102 13.21 -20.32 9.87
C VAL A 102 12.95 -19.92 11.32
N LEU A 103 12.03 -18.96 11.54
CA LEU A 103 11.61 -18.54 12.88
C LEU A 103 10.37 -19.30 13.36
N SER A 104 10.33 -19.59 14.65
CA SER A 104 9.12 -20.06 15.34
C SER A 104 8.08 -18.93 15.47
N PRO A 105 6.79 -19.25 15.72
CA PRO A 105 5.76 -18.22 15.92
C PRO A 105 6.09 -17.22 17.04
N GLU A 106 6.74 -17.67 18.11
CA GLU A 106 7.17 -16.80 19.22
C GLU A 106 8.28 -15.83 18.79
N GLN A 107 9.26 -16.33 18.03
CA GLN A 107 10.34 -15.51 17.45
C GLN A 107 9.80 -14.49 16.44
N VAL A 108 8.80 -14.87 15.64
CA VAL A 108 8.09 -13.96 14.74
C VAL A 108 7.38 -12.85 15.53
N ALA A 109 6.67 -13.20 16.62
CA ALA A 109 6.01 -12.22 17.47
C ALA A 109 6.98 -11.28 18.20
N ASP A 110 8.20 -11.73 18.53
CA ASP A 110 9.26 -10.87 19.06
C ASP A 110 9.78 -9.89 18.00
N ARG A 111 10.06 -10.39 16.78
CA ARG A 111 10.49 -9.59 15.63
C ARG A 111 9.49 -8.48 15.32
N ASP A 112 8.22 -8.84 15.14
CA ASP A 112 7.13 -7.93 14.76
C ASP A 112 6.87 -6.87 15.83
N ALA A 113 7.20 -7.18 17.10
CA ALA A 113 7.10 -6.24 18.20
C ALA A 113 8.38 -5.41 18.43
N GLY A 114 9.36 -5.48 17.52
CA GLY A 114 10.63 -4.77 17.64
C GLY A 114 11.53 -5.28 18.78
N ARG A 115 11.23 -6.43 19.38
CA ARG A 115 12.01 -7.01 20.48
C ARG A 115 13.20 -7.81 19.96
N PRO A 116 14.28 -7.99 20.76
CA PRO A 116 15.35 -8.91 20.42
C PRO A 116 14.79 -10.33 20.26
N VAL A 117 15.10 -10.97 19.13
CA VAL A 117 14.64 -12.32 18.80
C VAL A 117 15.60 -13.34 19.39
N GLN A 118 15.08 -14.24 20.23
CA GLN A 118 15.88 -15.29 20.86
C GLN A 118 16.03 -16.49 19.93
N LEU A 119 17.16 -16.57 19.22
CA LEU A 119 17.51 -17.72 18.39
C LEU A 119 17.90 -18.92 19.25
N THR A 120 17.48 -20.12 18.85
CA THR A 120 17.97 -21.38 19.44
C THR A 120 19.46 -21.55 19.21
N ARG A 121 20.13 -22.35 20.04
CA ARG A 121 21.57 -22.59 19.92
C ARG A 121 21.99 -23.08 18.54
N SER A 122 21.19 -23.96 17.93
CA SER A 122 21.45 -24.45 16.57
C SER A 122 21.34 -23.31 15.54
N GLN A 123 20.29 -22.48 15.62
CA GLN A 123 20.13 -21.29 14.76
C GLN A 123 21.32 -20.33 14.92
N GLN A 124 21.74 -20.06 16.15
CA GLN A 124 22.87 -19.19 16.46
C GLN A 124 24.19 -19.70 15.86
N GLN A 125 24.47 -21.01 15.97
CA GLN A 125 25.70 -21.61 15.41
C GLN A 125 25.69 -21.58 13.88
N VAL A 126 24.58 -21.96 13.25
CA VAL A 126 24.46 -21.96 11.79
C VAL A 126 24.58 -20.54 11.23
N LEU A 127 23.92 -19.54 11.82
CA LEU A 127 24.02 -18.15 11.37
C LEU A 127 25.45 -17.60 11.52
N GLY A 128 26.12 -17.89 12.64
CA GLY A 128 27.53 -17.54 12.83
C GLY A 128 28.47 -18.20 11.82
N GLN A 129 28.17 -19.42 11.40
CA GLN A 129 28.95 -20.12 10.37
C GLN A 129 28.70 -19.58 8.96
N LEU A 130 27.44 -19.29 8.63
CA LEU A 130 27.09 -18.63 7.37
C LEU A 130 27.81 -17.29 7.25
N GLN A 131 27.87 -16.52 8.34
CA GLN A 131 28.60 -15.24 8.36
C GLN A 131 30.10 -15.45 8.07
N ALA A 132 30.75 -16.34 8.83
CA ALA A 132 32.19 -16.56 8.72
C ALA A 132 32.62 -17.05 7.34
N GLN A 133 31.85 -17.97 6.75
CA GLN A 133 32.18 -18.61 5.49
C GLN A 133 31.81 -17.74 4.27
N MET A 134 30.74 -16.95 4.35
CA MET A 134 30.38 -16.00 3.29
C MET A 134 31.23 -14.72 3.31
N ASN A 135 31.86 -14.36 4.43
CA ASN A 135 32.58 -13.09 4.54
C ASN A 135 33.68 -12.89 3.47
N GLY A 136 34.33 -13.97 3.03
CA GLY A 136 35.36 -13.95 1.99
C GLY A 136 34.84 -14.15 0.56
N MET A 137 33.54 -14.36 0.37
CA MET A 137 32.94 -14.63 -0.94
C MET A 137 32.62 -13.33 -1.67
N SER A 138 32.72 -13.33 -3.00
CA SER A 138 32.18 -12.24 -3.82
C SER A 138 30.64 -12.29 -3.86
N VAL A 139 29.97 -11.19 -4.18
CA VAL A 139 28.50 -11.18 -4.37
C VAL A 139 28.07 -12.20 -5.43
N GLU A 140 28.88 -12.38 -6.48
CA GLU A 140 28.63 -13.38 -7.51
C GLU A 140 28.75 -14.82 -6.97
N ASP A 141 29.70 -15.08 -6.08
CA ASP A 141 29.84 -16.39 -5.42
C ASP A 141 28.71 -16.66 -4.44
N ILE A 142 28.25 -15.66 -3.70
CA ILE A 142 27.10 -15.77 -2.80
C ILE A 142 25.85 -16.12 -3.60
N HIS A 143 25.59 -15.39 -4.69
CA HIS A 143 24.49 -15.70 -5.61
C HIS A 143 24.63 -17.08 -6.24
N ARG A 144 25.83 -17.48 -6.69
CA ARG A 144 26.05 -18.85 -7.19
C ARG A 144 25.76 -19.92 -6.14
N ALA A 145 26.14 -19.69 -4.89
CA ALA A 145 25.87 -20.61 -3.80
C ALA A 145 24.36 -20.73 -3.56
N GLU A 146 23.65 -19.60 -3.49
CA GLU A 146 22.19 -19.56 -3.41
C GLU A 146 21.53 -20.35 -4.55
N GLN A 147 21.88 -20.09 -5.81
CA GLN A 147 21.28 -20.80 -6.95
C GLN A 147 21.48 -22.32 -6.91
N ARG A 148 22.60 -22.81 -6.35
CA ARG A 148 22.85 -24.25 -6.19
C ARG A 148 21.93 -24.91 -5.17
N LEU A 149 21.29 -24.15 -4.29
CA LEU A 149 20.39 -24.68 -3.27
C LEU A 149 19.02 -25.09 -3.80
N GLY A 150 18.68 -24.73 -5.04
CA GLY A 150 17.45 -25.18 -5.72
C GLY A 150 16.20 -24.71 -4.99
N ASN A 151 15.53 -25.58 -4.24
CA ASN A 151 14.33 -25.20 -3.48
C ASN A 151 14.65 -24.53 -2.13
N ASN A 152 15.92 -24.55 -1.69
CA ASN A 152 16.34 -24.00 -0.38
C ASN A 152 17.10 -22.67 -0.52
N LYS A 153 16.86 -21.92 -1.60
CA LYS A 153 17.52 -20.64 -1.90
C LYS A 153 17.35 -19.60 -0.79
N SER A 154 16.20 -19.65 -0.10
CA SER A 154 15.87 -18.74 0.98
C SER A 154 16.85 -18.79 2.15
N ILE A 155 17.64 -19.86 2.32
CA ILE A 155 18.67 -19.96 3.37
C ILE A 155 19.60 -18.75 3.34
N ILE A 156 20.10 -18.39 2.16
CA ILE A 156 21.10 -17.33 2.02
C ILE A 156 20.45 -15.95 2.20
N GLY A 157 19.30 -15.72 1.55
CA GLY A 157 18.53 -14.49 1.73
C GLY A 157 18.18 -14.23 3.20
N ASN A 158 17.60 -15.22 3.88
CA ASN A 158 17.22 -15.12 5.29
C ASN A 158 18.43 -14.84 6.19
N ALA A 159 19.56 -15.51 5.92
CA ALA A 159 20.78 -15.32 6.67
C ALA A 159 21.35 -13.90 6.51
N LEU A 160 21.37 -13.37 5.29
CA LEU A 160 21.79 -11.99 5.06
C LEU A 160 20.87 -10.98 5.76
N GLN A 161 19.56 -11.21 5.77
CA GLN A 161 18.60 -10.36 6.47
C GLN A 161 18.79 -10.41 8.00
N MET A 162 18.96 -11.59 8.57
CA MET A 162 19.25 -11.74 10.01
C MET A 162 20.60 -11.12 10.39
N MET A 163 21.63 -11.28 9.57
CA MET A 163 22.93 -10.63 9.78
C MET A 163 22.84 -9.12 9.69
N GLY A 164 22.02 -8.58 8.78
CA GLY A 164 21.83 -7.15 8.58
C GLY A 164 20.93 -6.47 9.61
N SER A 165 20.36 -7.21 10.56
CA SER A 165 19.45 -6.70 11.58
C SER A 165 20.04 -6.79 12.98
N ASN A 166 19.84 -5.73 13.77
CA ASN A 166 20.25 -5.68 15.17
C ASN A 166 19.34 -6.49 16.12
N GLN A 167 18.26 -7.09 15.61
CA GLN A 167 17.32 -7.87 16.40
C GLN A 167 17.84 -9.28 16.72
N TYR A 168 18.80 -9.78 15.95
CA TYR A 168 19.27 -11.17 16.06
C TYR A 168 20.66 -11.24 16.70
N GLY A 169 20.77 -12.05 17.76
CA GLY A 169 22.04 -12.45 18.36
C GLY A 169 22.42 -13.85 17.92
N TYR A 170 23.68 -14.06 17.54
CA TYR A 170 24.17 -15.36 17.07
C TYR A 170 25.62 -15.62 17.47
N ALA A 171 26.06 -16.87 17.30
CA ALA A 171 27.37 -17.32 17.78
C ALA A 171 28.49 -16.52 17.11
N LYS A 172 29.39 -15.96 17.92
CA LYS A 172 30.56 -15.28 17.39
C LYS A 172 31.52 -16.32 16.81
N THR A 173 31.86 -16.15 15.53
CA THR A 173 32.75 -17.04 14.79
C THR A 173 33.88 -16.22 14.18
N GLU A 174 35.11 -16.74 14.21
CA GLU A 174 36.22 -16.09 13.48
C GLU A 174 35.92 -16.12 11.98
N LEU A 175 36.13 -15.00 11.28
CA LEU A 175 35.77 -14.83 9.85
C LEU A 175 36.76 -15.52 8.90
N ARG A 176 36.97 -16.82 9.10
CA ARG A 176 37.83 -17.67 8.26
C ARG A 176 37.23 -19.08 8.15
N PRO A 177 37.43 -19.77 7.01
CA PRO A 177 37.01 -21.16 6.86
C PRO A 177 37.60 -22.07 7.95
N GLY A 178 36.81 -23.04 8.42
CA GLY A 178 37.21 -24.02 9.45
C GLY A 178 37.22 -23.49 10.89
N ALA A 179 36.86 -22.22 11.12
CA ALA A 179 36.64 -21.71 12.47
C ALA A 179 35.30 -22.18 13.02
N GLN A 180 35.27 -22.63 14.28
CA GLN A 180 34.04 -23.05 14.95
C GLN A 180 33.37 -21.87 15.66
N GLY A 181 32.05 -21.90 15.73
CA GLY A 181 31.28 -20.88 16.44
C GLY A 181 31.48 -20.97 17.94
N SER A 182 31.55 -19.81 18.60
CA SER A 182 31.64 -19.77 20.05
C SER A 182 30.39 -20.37 20.69
N THR A 183 30.59 -21.13 21.76
CA THR A 183 29.52 -21.70 22.59
C THR A 183 29.15 -20.80 23.77
N THR A 184 29.81 -19.65 23.92
CA THR A 184 29.64 -18.77 25.09
C THR A 184 29.61 -17.29 24.74
N GLU A 185 30.06 -16.91 23.53
CA GLU A 185 30.06 -15.52 23.06
C GLU A 185 29.08 -15.36 21.91
N LEU A 186 28.19 -14.39 22.03
CA LEU A 186 27.30 -13.96 20.96
C LEU A 186 27.77 -12.63 20.37
N THR A 187 27.48 -12.43 19.10
CA THR A 187 27.50 -11.14 18.42
C THR A 187 26.08 -10.77 18.02
N THR A 188 25.78 -9.47 18.05
CA THR A 188 24.54 -8.94 17.47
C THR A 188 24.77 -8.64 15.99
N GLY A 189 23.75 -8.86 15.17
CA GLY A 189 23.73 -8.44 13.77
C GLY A 189 23.78 -6.91 13.60
N GLY A 190 23.79 -6.49 12.35
CA GLY A 190 24.00 -5.13 11.89
C GLY A 190 24.78 -5.12 10.57
N TYR A 191 24.83 -3.97 9.90
CA TYR A 191 25.47 -3.79 8.61
C TYR A 191 26.94 -4.26 8.59
N ASP A 192 27.68 -4.03 9.67
CA ASP A 192 29.09 -4.43 9.79
C ASP A 192 29.28 -5.96 9.86
N LYS A 193 28.19 -6.71 10.02
CA LYS A 193 28.18 -8.17 10.04
C LYS A 193 27.87 -8.82 8.70
N LEU A 194 27.39 -8.06 7.72
CA LEU A 194 27.19 -8.54 6.36
C LEU A 194 28.54 -8.96 5.74
N PRO A 195 28.56 -9.85 4.73
CA PRO A 195 29.79 -10.19 4.03
C PRO A 195 30.50 -8.95 3.47
N THR A 196 31.84 -8.96 3.48
CA THR A 196 32.64 -7.79 3.06
C THR A 196 32.27 -7.31 1.65
N SER A 197 32.08 -8.24 0.69
CA SER A 197 31.69 -7.90 -0.68
C SER A 197 30.30 -7.27 -0.80
N VAL A 198 29.36 -7.63 0.09
CA VAL A 198 28.02 -7.02 0.19
C VAL A 198 28.15 -5.60 0.73
N GLN A 199 28.94 -5.41 1.79
CA GLN A 199 29.21 -4.07 2.33
C GLN A 199 29.83 -3.15 1.27
N GLU A 200 30.83 -3.65 0.52
CA GLU A 200 31.48 -2.90 -0.57
C GLU A 200 30.50 -2.53 -1.68
N ALA A 201 29.65 -3.46 -2.13
CA ALA A 201 28.66 -3.19 -3.16
C ALA A 201 27.63 -2.13 -2.72
N LEU A 202 27.22 -2.14 -1.44
CA LEU A 202 26.28 -1.17 -0.88
C LEU A 202 26.92 0.19 -0.56
N ASN A 203 28.24 0.26 -0.39
CA ASN A 203 28.97 1.52 -0.17
C ASN A 203 29.54 2.12 -1.46
N ASP A 204 29.52 1.39 -2.58
CA ASP A 204 29.96 1.93 -3.87
C ASP A 204 29.02 3.06 -4.30
N LYS A 205 29.57 4.28 -4.38
CA LYS A 205 28.83 5.48 -4.78
C LYS A 205 28.70 5.61 -6.30
N SER A 206 29.40 4.79 -7.07
CA SER A 206 29.29 4.80 -8.53
C SER A 206 27.89 4.37 -8.94
N PRO A 207 27.24 5.05 -9.90
CA PRO A 207 26.00 4.54 -10.49
C PRO A 207 26.23 3.26 -11.32
N GLY A 208 27.49 2.82 -11.49
CA GLY A 208 27.86 1.61 -12.22
C GLY A 208 27.84 1.79 -13.74
N PHE A 209 27.70 3.02 -14.22
CA PHE A 209 27.84 3.42 -15.62
C PHE A 209 28.23 4.89 -15.72
N SER A 210 28.64 5.34 -16.91
CA SER A 210 28.90 6.75 -17.20
C SER A 210 28.47 7.12 -18.60
N TYR A 211 28.15 8.40 -18.82
CA TYR A 211 27.91 8.93 -20.15
C TYR A 211 29.23 9.31 -20.83
N VAL A 212 29.52 8.67 -21.97
CA VAL A 212 30.70 9.00 -22.78
C VAL A 212 30.27 9.64 -24.10
N SER A 213 31.02 10.67 -24.52
CA SER A 213 30.80 11.33 -25.81
C SER A 213 30.99 10.33 -26.96
N GLN A 214 30.02 10.28 -27.88
CA GLN A 214 30.09 9.45 -29.09
C GLN A 214 30.82 10.16 -30.26
N GLY A 215 31.32 11.37 -30.02
CA GLY A 215 32.00 12.19 -31.02
C GLY A 215 31.23 13.49 -31.36
N PRO A 216 31.80 14.34 -32.23
CA PRO A 216 31.21 15.65 -32.55
C PRO A 216 29.80 15.50 -33.15
N GLY A 217 28.80 16.06 -32.47
CA GLY A 217 27.41 16.07 -32.92
C GLY A 217 26.62 14.78 -32.70
N GLN A 218 27.18 13.78 -32.00
CA GLN A 218 26.54 12.46 -31.80
C GLN A 218 26.02 12.23 -30.36
N GLY A 219 26.08 13.24 -29.50
CA GLY A 219 25.61 13.13 -28.12
C GLY A 219 26.48 12.25 -27.23
N THR A 220 25.90 11.75 -26.13
CA THR A 220 26.54 10.85 -25.17
C THR A 220 25.78 9.54 -25.11
N ALA A 221 26.47 8.43 -24.84
CA ALA A 221 25.82 7.14 -24.57
C ALA A 221 26.26 6.58 -23.22
N PRO A 222 25.39 5.86 -22.52
CA PRO A 222 25.76 5.17 -21.28
C PRO A 222 26.70 4.00 -21.59
N VAL A 223 27.76 3.87 -20.79
CA VAL A 223 28.67 2.73 -20.81
C VAL A 223 28.78 2.19 -19.40
N THR A 224 28.38 0.92 -19.23
CA THR A 224 28.49 0.20 -17.96
C THR A 224 29.96 0.13 -17.51
N GLN A 225 30.18 0.38 -16.23
CA GLN A 225 31.50 0.35 -15.60
C GLN A 225 31.53 -0.69 -14.48
N GLY A 226 32.60 -1.48 -14.47
CA GLY A 226 32.85 -2.43 -13.39
C GLY A 226 31.73 -3.45 -13.22
N SER A 227 31.52 -3.88 -11.97
CA SER A 227 30.56 -4.92 -11.60
C SER A 227 29.41 -4.40 -10.73
N THR A 228 29.34 -3.09 -10.45
CA THR A 228 28.41 -2.48 -9.48
C THR A 228 26.95 -2.85 -9.76
N LEU A 229 26.44 -2.53 -10.96
CA LEU A 229 25.06 -2.87 -11.35
C LEU A 229 24.80 -4.37 -11.30
N GLY A 230 25.75 -5.19 -11.75
CA GLY A 230 25.62 -6.64 -11.72
C GLY A 230 25.62 -7.21 -10.30
N ASN A 231 26.37 -6.61 -9.37
CA ASN A 231 26.39 -7.01 -7.96
C ASN A 231 25.09 -6.62 -7.26
N LEU A 232 24.60 -5.41 -7.49
CA LEU A 232 23.32 -4.95 -6.93
C LEU A 232 22.16 -5.82 -7.44
N ASN A 233 22.15 -6.18 -8.72
CA ASN A 233 21.12 -7.06 -9.27
C ASN A 233 21.15 -8.46 -8.63
N ARG A 234 22.33 -9.08 -8.56
CA ARG A 234 22.48 -10.41 -7.94
C ARG A 234 22.14 -10.41 -6.46
N LEU A 235 22.49 -9.35 -5.74
CA LEU A 235 22.13 -9.20 -4.33
C LEU A 235 20.60 -9.07 -4.19
N SER A 236 19.95 -8.31 -5.07
CA SER A 236 18.49 -8.19 -5.12
C SER A 236 17.83 -9.55 -5.39
N ASP A 237 18.38 -10.36 -6.31
CA ASP A 237 17.89 -11.72 -6.58
C ASP A 237 17.98 -12.62 -5.33
N VAL A 238 19.12 -12.61 -4.62
CA VAL A 238 19.31 -13.38 -3.38
C VAL A 238 18.31 -12.97 -2.30
N ILE A 239 18.08 -11.66 -2.15
CA ILE A 239 17.11 -11.14 -1.17
C ILE A 239 15.69 -11.54 -1.55
N LYS A 240 15.34 -11.43 -2.84
CA LYS A 240 14.02 -11.76 -3.38
C LYS A 240 13.66 -13.23 -3.16
N ASP A 241 14.63 -14.12 -3.32
CA ASP A 241 14.49 -15.57 -3.06
C ASP A 241 14.41 -15.90 -1.56
N GLY A 242 14.73 -14.95 -0.68
CA GLY A 242 14.51 -15.00 0.77
C GLY A 242 13.04 -14.82 1.17
N ASP A 243 12.76 -15.19 2.42
CA ASP A 243 11.45 -15.01 3.06
C ASP A 243 11.24 -13.53 3.45
N PRO A 244 10.20 -12.87 2.92
CA PRO A 244 9.92 -11.45 3.22
C PRO A 244 9.67 -11.19 4.70
N GLY A 245 9.32 -12.20 5.51
CA GLY A 245 9.20 -12.04 6.96
C GLY A 245 10.49 -11.59 7.64
N PHE A 246 11.67 -11.84 7.06
CA PHE A 246 12.93 -11.33 7.65
C PHE A 246 13.23 -9.87 7.30
N GLN A 247 12.46 -9.27 6.38
CA GLN A 247 12.63 -7.91 5.90
C GLN A 247 11.84 -6.95 6.79
N HIS A 248 12.42 -6.62 7.94
CA HIS A 248 11.77 -5.83 8.97
C HIS A 248 12.71 -4.73 9.50
N GLY A 249 12.89 -3.68 8.70
CA GLY A 249 13.78 -2.55 8.96
C GLY A 249 15.27 -2.94 8.92
N THR A 250 15.68 -3.83 8.02
CA THR A 250 17.08 -4.29 7.99
C THR A 250 18.01 -3.23 7.39
N GLU A 251 19.25 -3.13 7.88
CA GLU A 251 20.23 -2.20 7.30
C GLU A 251 20.67 -2.63 5.89
N LEU A 252 20.47 -3.90 5.54
CA LEU A 252 20.68 -4.45 4.20
C LEU A 252 19.65 -3.86 3.22
N ASP A 253 18.36 -4.01 3.51
CA ASP A 253 17.27 -3.52 2.66
C ASP A 253 17.33 -1.99 2.57
N GLN A 254 17.57 -1.30 3.69
CA GLN A 254 17.68 0.15 3.72
C GLN A 254 18.77 0.68 2.79
N LYS A 255 19.97 0.08 2.84
CA LYS A 255 21.07 0.52 1.97
C LYS A 255 20.86 0.11 0.53
N LEU A 256 20.28 -1.06 0.27
CA LEU A 256 19.98 -1.50 -1.09
C LEU A 256 18.94 -0.59 -1.75
N MET A 257 17.87 -0.22 -1.03
CA MET A 257 16.88 0.77 -1.48
C MET A 257 17.51 2.13 -1.71
N GLN A 258 18.38 2.61 -0.80
CA GLN A 258 19.11 3.87 -1.00
C GLN A 258 19.96 3.84 -2.28
N ARG A 259 20.60 2.71 -2.59
CA ARG A 259 21.35 2.57 -3.86
C ARG A 259 20.44 2.64 -5.07
N GLY A 260 19.26 2.01 -5.03
CA GLY A 260 18.24 2.15 -6.08
C GLY A 260 17.82 3.61 -6.29
N ALA A 261 17.54 4.32 -5.20
CA ALA A 261 17.18 5.75 -5.23
C ALA A 261 18.30 6.64 -5.76
N ASP A 262 19.56 6.42 -5.34
CA ASP A 262 20.71 7.20 -5.82
C ASP A 262 20.93 7.03 -7.33
N ILE A 263 20.76 5.81 -7.85
CA ILE A 263 20.93 5.51 -9.29
C ILE A 263 19.78 6.13 -10.08
N LEU A 264 18.55 6.00 -9.61
CA LEU A 264 17.37 6.63 -10.21
C LEU A 264 17.53 8.15 -10.29
N HIS A 265 17.95 8.78 -9.19
CA HIS A 265 18.24 10.21 -9.15
C HIS A 265 19.30 10.61 -10.17
N PHE A 266 20.40 9.84 -10.24
CA PHE A 266 21.46 10.07 -11.21
C PHE A 266 20.95 9.99 -12.67
N GLU A 267 20.09 9.02 -13.00
CA GLU A 267 19.49 8.93 -14.34
C GLU A 267 18.65 10.14 -14.68
N ASN A 268 17.83 10.59 -13.73
CA ASN A 268 16.98 11.77 -13.91
C ASN A 268 17.81 13.04 -14.12
N GLU A 269 18.84 13.27 -13.30
CA GLU A 269 19.76 14.41 -13.45
C GLU A 269 20.50 14.41 -14.80
N ASN A 270 20.75 13.23 -15.36
CA ASN A 270 21.41 13.05 -16.65
C ASN A 270 20.43 12.93 -17.83
N LYS A 271 19.16 13.32 -17.62
CA LYS A 271 18.10 13.34 -18.64
C LYS A 271 17.81 11.96 -19.25
N SER A 272 17.97 10.91 -18.46
CA SER A 272 17.58 9.53 -18.78
C SER A 272 16.38 9.09 -17.94
N ALA A 273 15.46 10.03 -17.67
CA ALA A 273 14.18 9.73 -17.03
C ALA A 273 13.24 8.90 -17.91
N HIS A 274 13.63 8.57 -19.14
CA HIS A 274 12.85 7.81 -20.11
C HIS A 274 13.58 6.53 -20.47
N LEU A 275 13.24 5.42 -19.79
CA LEU A 275 13.86 4.11 -20.02
C LEU A 275 15.39 4.16 -19.77
N GLY A 276 15.75 4.44 -18.53
CA GLY A 276 17.13 4.56 -18.07
C GLY A 276 17.97 3.29 -18.26
N PRO A 277 19.31 3.42 -18.38
CA PRO A 277 20.21 2.29 -18.58
C PRO A 277 20.26 1.28 -17.40
N ALA A 278 19.89 1.69 -16.19
CA ALA A 278 19.92 0.88 -14.98
C ALA A 278 18.53 0.46 -14.48
N ASP A 279 17.46 0.79 -15.21
CA ASP A 279 16.06 0.54 -14.82
C ASP A 279 15.81 -0.89 -14.36
N SER A 280 16.32 -1.88 -15.08
CA SER A 280 16.16 -3.29 -14.70
C SER A 280 16.74 -3.61 -13.32
N VAL A 281 17.84 -2.96 -12.95
CA VAL A 281 18.46 -3.13 -11.62
C VAL A 281 17.66 -2.36 -10.57
N ILE A 282 17.22 -1.14 -10.87
CA ILE A 282 16.37 -0.34 -9.97
C ILE A 282 15.06 -1.08 -9.67
N GLN A 283 14.39 -1.61 -10.70
CA GLN A 283 13.17 -2.40 -10.57
C GLN A 283 13.39 -3.66 -9.72
N ASN A 284 14.52 -4.34 -9.89
CA ASN A 284 14.82 -5.53 -9.09
C ASN A 284 15.12 -5.17 -7.63
N ILE A 285 15.80 -4.06 -7.37
CA ILE A 285 15.99 -3.50 -6.03
C ILE A 285 14.62 -3.21 -5.38
N PHE A 286 13.75 -2.46 -6.06
CA PHE A 286 12.42 -2.14 -5.54
C PHE A 286 11.58 -3.40 -5.30
N SER A 287 11.63 -4.38 -6.20
CA SER A 287 10.90 -5.65 -6.05
C SER A 287 11.46 -6.60 -4.98
N SER A 288 12.64 -6.31 -4.42
CA SER A 288 13.32 -7.18 -3.45
C SER A 288 13.36 -6.52 -2.07
N ALA A 289 14.07 -5.39 -1.96
CA ALA A 289 14.21 -4.65 -0.71
C ALA A 289 12.94 -3.83 -0.38
N GLY A 290 12.15 -3.44 -1.38
CA GLY A 290 10.86 -2.78 -1.18
C GLY A 290 9.71 -3.71 -0.74
N ARG A 291 10.05 -4.91 -0.28
CA ARG A 291 9.13 -5.74 0.53
C ARG A 291 9.27 -5.42 2.03
N ASP A 292 10.29 -4.67 2.41
CA ASP A 292 10.48 -4.14 3.76
C ASP A 292 9.72 -2.81 3.90
N HIS A 293 8.49 -2.87 4.38
CA HIS A 293 7.62 -1.70 4.47
C HIS A 293 8.16 -0.59 5.40
N ILE A 294 9.02 -0.95 6.36
CA ILE A 294 9.70 0.04 7.22
C ILE A 294 10.70 0.83 6.39
N VAL A 295 11.42 0.16 5.50
CA VAL A 295 12.34 0.83 4.57
C VAL A 295 11.57 1.69 3.57
N ASP A 296 10.47 1.20 2.99
CA ASP A 296 9.65 1.98 2.07
C ASP A 296 9.12 3.27 2.71
N HIS A 297 8.57 3.15 3.92
CA HIS A 297 8.16 4.29 4.73
C HIS A 297 9.32 5.28 4.90
N ASN A 298 10.49 4.80 5.32
CA ASN A 298 11.66 5.66 5.56
C ASN A 298 12.24 6.28 4.28
N MET A 299 11.98 5.70 3.11
CA MET A 299 12.35 6.28 1.82
C MET A 299 11.43 7.45 1.44
N MET A 300 10.14 7.37 1.78
CA MET A 300 9.15 8.40 1.44
C MET A 300 8.97 9.45 2.53
N VAL A 301 9.28 9.10 3.78
CA VAL A 301 9.11 9.93 4.97
C VAL A 301 10.46 10.05 5.68
N SER A 302 10.94 11.27 5.76
CA SER A 302 12.16 11.63 6.49
C SER A 302 11.97 11.41 8.00
N PRO A 303 13.06 11.21 8.78
CA PRO A 303 12.98 11.02 10.23
C PRO A 303 12.31 12.16 11.02
N ASP A 304 12.16 13.34 10.42
CA ASP A 304 11.42 14.47 10.99
C ASP A 304 9.93 14.49 10.61
N GLY A 305 9.43 13.41 10.01
CA GLY A 305 8.04 13.24 9.58
C GLY A 305 7.69 13.97 8.29
N LYS A 306 8.67 14.52 7.57
CA LYS A 306 8.44 15.21 6.30
C LYS A 306 8.54 14.28 5.12
N ARG A 307 7.71 14.55 4.12
CA ARG A 307 7.81 13.93 2.80
C ARG A 307 9.20 14.10 2.18
N ASN A 308 9.71 13.04 1.55
CA ASN A 308 10.94 13.06 0.77
C ASN A 308 10.63 13.40 -0.70
N ASP A 309 10.54 14.69 -1.00
CA ASP A 309 10.17 15.21 -2.32
C ASP A 309 11.15 14.81 -3.42
N GLN A 310 12.44 14.64 -3.08
CA GLN A 310 13.44 14.22 -4.07
C GLN A 310 13.14 12.80 -4.56
N PHE A 311 13.00 11.84 -3.64
CA PHE A 311 12.73 10.46 -4.02
C PHE A 311 11.39 10.30 -4.74
N LEU A 312 10.32 10.93 -4.24
CA LEU A 312 9.00 10.87 -4.88
C LEU A 312 9.00 11.55 -6.24
N GLY A 313 9.71 12.68 -6.38
CA GLY A 313 9.86 13.36 -7.66
C GLY A 313 10.63 12.55 -8.67
N ASP A 314 11.73 11.92 -8.23
CA ASP A 314 12.51 11.04 -9.07
C ASP A 314 11.69 9.83 -9.54
N LEU A 315 10.91 9.23 -8.64
CA LEU A 315 10.08 8.07 -8.94
C LEU A 315 8.94 8.41 -9.91
N MET A 316 8.25 9.53 -9.71
CA MET A 316 7.04 9.86 -10.47
C MET A 316 7.31 10.53 -11.82
N HIS A 317 8.50 11.10 -12.01
CA HIS A 317 8.92 11.69 -13.30
C HIS A 317 9.72 10.72 -14.18
N HIS A 318 10.06 9.54 -13.66
CA HIS A 318 10.79 8.51 -14.38
C HIS A 318 9.82 7.53 -15.06
N GLN A 319 10.10 7.15 -16.31
CA GLN A 319 9.38 6.14 -17.05
C GLN A 319 10.12 4.80 -16.97
N PHE A 320 9.49 3.82 -16.33
CA PHE A 320 10.07 2.48 -16.21
C PHE A 320 9.62 1.52 -17.33
N PRO A 321 10.49 0.61 -17.79
CA PRO A 321 10.18 -0.46 -18.74
C PRO A 321 9.05 -1.39 -18.32
N ASP A 322 8.87 -1.63 -17.02
CA ASP A 322 7.79 -2.45 -16.46
C ASP A 322 6.48 -1.66 -16.23
N GLY A 323 6.41 -0.42 -16.75
CA GLY A 323 5.32 0.51 -16.51
C GLY A 323 5.24 1.01 -15.06
N GLY A 324 6.31 0.84 -14.27
CA GLY A 324 6.37 1.27 -12.88
C GLY A 324 5.79 0.26 -11.90
N ALA A 325 5.64 -1.01 -12.29
CA ALA A 325 5.05 -2.04 -11.41
C ALA A 325 5.89 -2.27 -10.13
N ALA A 326 7.22 -2.36 -10.27
CA ALA A 326 8.11 -2.47 -9.11
C ALA A 326 8.05 -1.22 -8.21
N ALA A 327 8.02 -0.03 -8.81
CA ALA A 327 7.86 1.21 -8.09
C ALA A 327 6.52 1.29 -7.35
N GLY A 328 5.42 0.85 -7.98
CA GLY A 328 4.08 0.82 -7.39
C GLY A 328 3.97 -0.10 -6.17
N SER A 329 4.78 -1.17 -6.11
CA SER A 329 4.79 -2.09 -4.96
C SER A 329 5.26 -1.43 -3.66
N LEU A 330 6.05 -0.34 -3.75
CA LEU A 330 6.51 0.44 -2.59
C LEU A 330 5.36 1.17 -1.87
N MET A 331 4.22 1.36 -2.55
CA MET A 331 3.05 2.06 -2.01
C MET A 331 1.86 1.14 -1.78
N SER A 332 1.71 0.06 -2.57
CA SER A 332 0.49 -0.73 -2.56
C SER A 332 0.18 -1.34 -1.19
N TRP A 333 1.20 -1.75 -0.44
CA TRP A 333 1.00 -2.32 0.91
C TRP A 333 0.29 -1.39 1.89
N THR A 334 0.22 -0.07 1.61
CA THR A 334 -0.44 0.88 2.51
C THR A 334 -1.94 0.60 2.70
N HIS A 335 -2.58 -0.20 1.84
CA HIS A 335 -3.95 -0.64 2.10
C HIS A 335 -4.06 -1.72 3.18
N ASP A 336 -3.07 -2.63 3.27
CA ASP A 336 -3.11 -3.81 4.14
C ASP A 336 -2.99 -3.45 5.62
N SER A 337 -2.36 -2.32 5.91
CA SER A 337 -2.08 -1.86 7.27
C SER A 337 -2.83 -0.58 7.65
N ALA A 338 -3.78 -0.08 6.85
CA ALA A 338 -4.41 1.22 7.09
C ALA A 338 -5.18 1.34 8.43
N HIS A 339 -5.66 0.22 8.98
CA HIS A 339 -6.46 0.17 10.20
C HIS A 339 -5.83 -0.75 11.25
N VAL A 340 -5.91 -0.36 12.52
CA VAL A 340 -5.51 -1.21 13.64
C VAL A 340 -6.45 -2.42 13.74
N GLY A 341 -5.88 -3.62 13.79
CA GLY A 341 -6.66 -4.85 13.77
C GLY A 341 -5.82 -6.11 13.97
N PRO A 342 -6.41 -7.30 13.75
CA PRO A 342 -5.67 -8.54 13.82
C PRO A 342 -4.45 -8.53 12.88
N GLY A 343 -3.25 -8.64 13.46
CA GLY A 343 -1.99 -8.63 12.69
C GLY A 343 -1.45 -7.25 12.32
N VAL A 344 -2.15 -6.16 12.66
CA VAL A 344 -1.72 -4.78 12.38
C VAL A 344 -1.69 -3.97 13.67
N SER A 345 -0.49 -3.62 14.12
CA SER A 345 -0.26 -2.75 15.27
C SER A 345 -0.55 -1.28 14.96
N LEU A 346 -0.69 -0.45 15.99
CA LEU A 346 -0.84 1.00 15.83
C LEU A 346 0.35 1.63 15.09
N GLU A 347 1.57 1.14 15.33
CA GLU A 347 2.77 1.65 14.68
C GLU A 347 2.78 1.29 13.18
N GLN A 348 2.40 0.06 12.83
CA GLN A 348 2.25 -0.33 11.42
C GLN A 348 1.17 0.50 10.70
N ALA A 349 0.03 0.72 11.36
CA ALA A 349 -1.01 1.58 10.79
C ALA A 349 -0.55 3.02 10.62
N ARG A 350 0.18 3.56 11.61
CA ARG A 350 0.78 4.89 11.53
C ARG A 350 1.78 5.02 10.38
N MET A 351 2.69 4.07 10.23
CA MET A 351 3.65 4.06 9.11
C MET A 351 2.93 3.99 7.76
N SER A 352 1.86 3.18 7.69
CA SER A 352 1.02 3.06 6.51
C SER A 352 0.38 4.41 6.14
N GLY A 353 -0.26 5.08 7.10
CA GLY A 353 -0.88 6.38 6.90
C GLY A 353 0.13 7.48 6.59
N GLU A 354 1.28 7.52 7.27
CA GLU A 354 2.34 8.50 6.99
C GLU A 354 2.90 8.31 5.56
N THR A 355 3.10 7.05 5.12
CA THR A 355 3.52 6.71 3.75
C THR A 355 2.45 7.13 2.73
N ALA A 356 1.19 6.75 2.96
CA ALA A 356 0.06 7.11 2.11
C ALA A 356 -0.10 8.63 1.97
N ARG A 357 0.06 9.37 3.07
CA ARG A 357 0.01 10.83 3.08
C ARG A 357 1.17 11.43 2.30
N ALA A 358 2.37 10.86 2.41
CA ALA A 358 3.55 11.35 1.70
C ALA A 358 3.35 11.30 0.18
N TYR A 359 3.07 10.14 -0.39
CA TYR A 359 2.94 10.06 -1.86
C TYR A 359 1.66 10.71 -2.39
N SER A 360 0.54 10.66 -1.66
CA SER A 360 -0.69 11.33 -2.09
C SER A 360 -0.53 12.84 -2.11
N SER A 361 0.04 13.43 -1.06
CA SER A 361 0.29 14.87 -1.02
C SER A 361 1.26 15.31 -2.12
N TYR A 362 2.25 14.48 -2.48
CA TYR A 362 3.15 14.76 -3.60
C TYR A 362 2.34 14.94 -4.88
N VAL A 363 1.53 13.95 -5.23
CA VAL A 363 0.70 14.02 -6.44
C VAL A 363 -0.23 15.24 -6.43
N MET A 364 -0.83 15.55 -5.27
CA MET A 364 -1.69 16.73 -5.13
C MET A 364 -0.97 18.05 -5.40
N ASP A 365 0.32 18.14 -5.04
CA ASP A 365 1.16 19.33 -5.22
C ASP A 365 1.77 19.44 -6.62
N HIS A 366 1.70 18.35 -7.40
CA HIS A 366 2.36 18.21 -8.69
C HIS A 366 1.37 17.95 -9.84
N PRO A 367 0.46 18.91 -10.16
CA PRO A 367 -0.52 18.76 -11.24
C PRO A 367 0.11 18.61 -12.63
N GLU A 368 1.39 18.98 -12.80
CA GLU A 368 2.18 18.76 -14.02
C GLU A 368 2.38 17.28 -14.37
N LEU A 369 2.18 16.35 -13.42
CA LEU A 369 2.20 14.91 -13.67
C LEU A 369 1.17 14.47 -14.73
N ASN A 370 0.16 15.30 -15.04
CA ASN A 370 -0.78 15.08 -16.13
C ASN A 370 -0.20 15.36 -17.54
N SER A 371 1.03 15.87 -17.62
CA SER A 371 1.67 16.27 -18.87
C SER A 371 3.19 16.09 -18.78
N LEU A 372 3.62 14.86 -18.53
CA LEU A 372 5.01 14.46 -18.51
C LEU A 372 5.57 14.34 -19.94
N PRO A 373 6.84 14.69 -20.19
CA PRO A 373 7.49 14.42 -21.47
C PRO A 373 7.41 12.93 -21.82
N SER A 374 7.23 12.59 -23.10
CA SER A 374 7.24 11.19 -23.58
C SER A 374 8.51 10.79 -24.34
N SER A 375 9.55 11.60 -24.24
CA SER A 375 10.87 11.39 -24.85
C SER A 375 11.93 12.13 -24.04
N ASP A 376 13.16 11.67 -24.12
CA ASP A 376 14.29 12.41 -23.59
C ASP A 376 14.70 13.59 -24.50
N ASP A 377 15.50 14.50 -23.95
CA ASP A 377 16.15 15.60 -24.71
C ASP A 377 17.19 15.08 -25.73
N GLN A 378 17.48 13.77 -25.75
CA GLN A 378 18.46 13.14 -26.64
C GLN A 378 17.85 12.68 -27.96
N GLY A 379 16.54 12.88 -28.16
CA GLY A 379 15.86 12.63 -29.42
C GLY A 379 15.38 11.19 -29.59
N PHE A 380 15.39 10.38 -28.53
CA PHE A 380 14.81 9.05 -28.51
C PHE A 380 13.39 9.11 -27.93
N GLY A 381 12.39 8.87 -28.78
CA GLY A 381 10.97 8.81 -28.39
C GLY A 381 10.05 9.62 -29.30
N ASN A 382 8.75 9.48 -29.08
CA ASN A 382 7.75 10.33 -29.74
C ASN A 382 7.76 11.69 -29.04
N ARG A 383 8.06 12.76 -29.79
CA ARG A 383 7.92 14.14 -29.29
C ARG A 383 6.46 14.38 -28.88
N GLY A 384 6.23 14.55 -27.58
CA GLY A 384 4.88 14.69 -27.04
C GLY A 384 4.88 14.69 -25.51
N VAL A 385 3.67 14.77 -24.95
CA VAL A 385 3.43 14.62 -23.51
C VAL A 385 2.45 13.49 -23.27
N LYS A 386 2.64 12.78 -22.16
CA LYS A 386 1.75 11.75 -21.64
C LYS A 386 1.35 12.08 -20.22
N THR A 387 0.19 11.60 -19.80
CA THR A 387 -0.20 11.61 -18.40
C THR A 387 0.61 10.58 -17.61
N PHE A 388 0.65 10.75 -16.29
CA PHE A 388 1.29 9.82 -15.37
C PHE A 388 0.84 8.37 -15.57
N GLY A 389 -0.46 8.09 -15.63
CA GLY A 389 -1.00 6.74 -15.81
C GLY A 389 -0.73 6.15 -17.21
N GLU A 390 -0.57 7.00 -18.25
CA GLU A 390 -0.13 6.54 -19.58
C GLU A 390 1.37 6.19 -19.62
N LEU A 391 2.18 6.82 -18.77
CA LEU A 391 3.63 6.63 -18.71
C LEU A 391 4.02 5.50 -17.77
N ASN A 392 3.41 5.46 -16.58
CA ASN A 392 3.68 4.51 -15.50
C ASN A 392 2.38 3.88 -14.97
N PRO A 393 1.68 3.04 -15.77
CA PRO A 393 0.41 2.44 -15.37
C PRO A 393 0.51 1.54 -14.13
N GLY A 394 1.62 0.81 -13.95
CA GLY A 394 1.87 -0.01 -12.77
C GLY A 394 2.07 0.80 -11.50
N LEU A 395 2.74 1.96 -11.60
CA LEU A 395 2.91 2.87 -10.46
C LEU A 395 1.58 3.52 -10.08
N ALA A 396 0.81 4.01 -11.06
CA ALA A 396 -0.52 4.57 -10.82
C ALA A 396 -1.45 3.57 -10.12
N ARG A 397 -1.42 2.30 -10.54
CA ARG A 397 -2.19 1.21 -9.90
C ARG A 397 -1.71 0.92 -8.48
N GLY A 398 -0.41 0.77 -8.25
CA GLY A 398 0.12 0.54 -6.91
C GLY A 398 -0.24 1.65 -5.92
N MET A 399 -0.20 2.91 -6.38
CA MET A 399 -0.64 4.06 -5.58
C MET A 399 -2.16 4.04 -5.35
N ALA A 400 -2.97 3.77 -6.37
CA ALA A 400 -4.42 3.69 -6.25
C ALA A 400 -4.85 2.57 -5.30
N ASP A 401 -4.25 1.38 -5.42
CA ASP A 401 -4.50 0.24 -4.55
C ASP A 401 -4.14 0.59 -3.10
N GLY A 402 -2.97 1.18 -2.85
CA GLY A 402 -2.56 1.63 -1.52
C GLY A 402 -3.49 2.69 -0.90
N LEU A 403 -4.09 3.55 -1.74
CA LEU A 403 -4.99 4.63 -1.29
C LEU A 403 -6.43 4.22 -1.05
N VAL A 404 -6.82 2.97 -1.36
CA VAL A 404 -8.21 2.51 -1.21
C VAL A 404 -8.82 2.88 0.16
N PRO A 405 -8.17 2.60 1.32
CA PRO A 405 -8.77 2.91 2.63
C PRO A 405 -8.79 4.41 2.96
N TYR A 406 -8.08 5.23 2.17
CA TYR A 406 -7.90 6.65 2.40
C TYR A 406 -8.73 7.50 1.41
N ALA A 407 -9.35 6.90 0.40
CA ALA A 407 -10.02 7.61 -0.69
C ALA A 407 -11.12 8.57 -0.18
N GLY A 408 -12.04 8.09 0.67
CA GLY A 408 -13.04 8.94 1.32
C GLY A 408 -12.44 9.98 2.28
N ILE A 409 -11.35 9.67 2.97
CA ILE A 409 -10.65 10.61 3.86
C ILE A 409 -10.00 11.75 3.07
N ILE A 410 -9.35 11.45 1.94
CA ILE A 410 -8.82 12.43 1.00
C ILE A 410 -9.93 13.37 0.52
N ALA A 411 -11.11 12.82 0.26
CA ALA A 411 -12.30 13.56 -0.13
C ALA A 411 -12.97 14.32 1.03
N GLY A 412 -12.37 14.35 2.23
CA GLY A 412 -12.87 15.07 3.39
C GLY A 412 -13.99 14.35 4.14
N GLY A 413 -13.90 13.02 4.23
CA GLY A 413 -14.82 12.15 4.96
C GLY A 413 -14.62 12.14 6.48
N ASP A 414 -15.60 11.58 7.19
CA ASP A 414 -15.60 11.41 8.65
C ASP A 414 -15.08 10.02 9.03
N HIS A 415 -14.02 9.98 9.85
CA HIS A 415 -13.42 8.77 10.37
C HIS A 415 -14.38 7.92 11.21
N LYS A 416 -15.45 8.50 11.76
CA LYS A 416 -16.49 7.71 12.46
C LYS A 416 -17.23 6.74 11.53
N ILE A 417 -17.28 7.06 10.24
CA ILE A 417 -17.95 6.25 9.21
C ILE A 417 -16.92 5.38 8.49
N LEU A 418 -15.77 5.96 8.16
CA LEU A 418 -14.76 5.36 7.28
C LEU A 418 -13.66 4.58 8.03
N GLY A 419 -13.61 4.72 9.36
CA GLY A 419 -12.57 4.15 10.21
C GLY A 419 -11.39 5.09 10.43
N ASP A 420 -10.69 4.87 11.55
CA ASP A 420 -9.47 5.61 11.87
C ASP A 420 -8.31 5.15 10.97
N THR A 421 -7.53 6.10 10.46
CA THR A 421 -6.34 5.86 9.63
C THR A 421 -5.12 6.57 10.24
N PRO A 422 -4.54 6.01 11.32
CA PRO A 422 -3.43 6.63 12.04
C PRO A 422 -2.29 7.03 11.11
N GLY A 423 -1.66 8.17 11.36
CA GLY A 423 -0.58 8.72 10.55
C GLY A 423 -1.04 9.50 9.30
N PHE A 424 -2.26 9.29 8.83
CA PHE A 424 -2.72 9.89 7.57
C PHE A 424 -3.22 11.33 7.72
N ASP A 425 -3.97 11.64 8.78
CA ASP A 425 -4.57 12.96 9.04
C ASP A 425 -4.09 13.62 10.35
N ASP A 426 -3.28 12.92 11.16
CA ASP A 426 -2.80 13.32 12.49
C ASP A 426 -1.29 13.60 12.57
N VAL A 427 -0.71 14.20 11.52
CA VAL A 427 0.72 14.56 11.47
C VAL A 427 1.07 15.71 12.43
N PRO A 428 2.12 15.56 13.27
CA PRO A 428 2.54 16.61 14.19
C PRO A 428 2.92 17.93 13.47
N GLY A 429 2.18 19.02 13.78
CA GLY A 429 2.53 20.37 13.34
C GLY A 429 2.08 20.79 11.94
N GLY A 430 1.21 20.03 11.27
CA GLY A 430 0.65 20.36 9.95
C GLY A 430 -0.87 20.60 9.93
N ASP A 431 -1.38 21.12 8.82
CA ASP A 431 -2.81 21.13 8.52
C ASP A 431 -3.30 19.68 8.42
N GLN A 432 -4.18 19.26 9.34
CA GLN A 432 -4.66 17.87 9.45
C GLN A 432 -5.34 17.39 8.15
N LYS A 433 -6.03 18.31 7.45
CA LYS A 433 -6.75 18.05 6.19
C LYS A 433 -5.99 18.57 4.97
N PHE A 434 -6.11 17.87 3.83
CA PHE A 434 -5.54 18.35 2.56
C PHE A 434 -6.22 19.62 2.06
N ASP A 435 -7.54 19.58 1.99
CA ASP A 435 -8.38 20.70 1.59
C ASP A 435 -8.99 21.38 2.83
N SER A 436 -9.15 22.70 2.76
CA SER A 436 -9.81 23.46 3.83
C SER A 436 -11.25 23.00 4.01
N GLN A 437 -11.82 23.15 5.22
CA GLN A 437 -13.22 22.78 5.46
C GLN A 437 -14.18 23.51 4.50
N THR A 438 -13.92 24.77 4.16
CA THR A 438 -14.71 25.50 3.17
C THR A 438 -14.63 24.87 1.77
N ALA A 439 -13.43 24.44 1.34
CA ALA A 439 -13.27 23.79 0.04
C ALA A 439 -13.97 22.42 0.00
N VAL A 440 -14.03 21.73 1.13
CA VAL A 440 -14.76 20.48 1.35
C VAL A 440 -16.27 20.72 1.29
N ASP A 441 -16.79 21.69 2.06
CA ASP A 441 -18.21 22.04 2.14
C ASP A 441 -18.75 22.55 0.79
N ASP A 442 -17.96 23.33 0.07
CA ASP A 442 -18.33 23.84 -1.25
C ASP A 442 -18.08 22.81 -2.37
N GLY A 443 -17.50 21.63 -2.07
CA GLY A 443 -17.20 20.56 -3.03
C GLY A 443 -16.12 20.89 -4.08
N THR A 444 -15.37 21.98 -3.89
CA THR A 444 -14.30 22.40 -4.82
C THR A 444 -13.08 21.50 -4.72
N MET A 445 -12.67 21.14 -3.49
CA MET A 445 -11.63 20.16 -3.15
C MET A 445 -10.43 20.12 -4.11
N PRO A 446 -9.71 21.24 -4.33
CA PRO A 446 -8.70 21.33 -5.37
C PRO A 446 -7.56 20.31 -5.21
N ARG A 447 -7.14 19.97 -3.98
CA ARG A 447 -6.08 18.99 -3.78
C ARG A 447 -6.58 17.57 -4.01
N ALA A 448 -7.72 17.18 -3.45
CA ALA A 448 -8.31 15.88 -3.73
C ALA A 448 -8.52 15.66 -5.24
N LYS A 449 -9.10 16.65 -5.94
CA LYS A 449 -9.30 16.59 -7.39
C LYS A 449 -7.98 16.49 -8.16
N ALA A 450 -6.91 17.14 -7.72
CA ALA A 450 -5.59 17.03 -8.35
C ALA A 450 -5.05 15.60 -8.27
N LEU A 451 -5.21 14.92 -7.14
CA LEU A 451 -4.84 13.51 -6.98
C LEU A 451 -5.57 12.61 -7.98
N PHE A 452 -6.91 12.62 -7.94
CA PHE A 452 -7.74 11.78 -8.81
C PHE A 452 -7.47 12.07 -10.29
N ARG A 453 -7.30 13.35 -10.66
CA ARG A 453 -6.95 13.74 -12.03
C ARG A 453 -5.65 13.08 -12.51
N VAL A 454 -4.65 12.91 -11.66
CA VAL A 454 -3.36 12.30 -12.03
C VAL A 454 -3.46 10.78 -12.04
N LEU A 455 -3.94 10.17 -10.95
CA LEU A 455 -3.94 8.71 -10.82
C LEU A 455 -4.95 8.04 -11.75
N ASP A 456 -6.11 8.64 -11.94
CA ASP A 456 -7.20 8.07 -12.74
C ASP A 456 -6.91 8.13 -14.24
N THR A 457 -5.78 8.70 -14.66
CA THR A 457 -5.34 8.59 -16.06
C THR A 457 -4.99 7.16 -16.47
N ASP A 458 -4.74 6.24 -15.50
CA ASP A 458 -4.78 4.79 -15.72
C ASP A 458 -6.19 4.25 -15.44
N THR A 459 -6.71 3.41 -16.36
CA THR A 459 -8.07 2.89 -16.28
C THR A 459 -8.32 1.95 -15.10
N GLU A 460 -7.33 1.17 -14.66
CA GLU A 460 -7.52 0.27 -13.51
C GLU A 460 -7.41 1.04 -12.20
N ALA A 461 -6.47 2.00 -12.10
CA ALA A 461 -6.40 2.93 -10.97
C ALA A 461 -7.74 3.68 -10.76
N ALA A 462 -8.33 4.20 -11.83
CA ALA A 462 -9.63 4.87 -11.79
C ALA A 462 -10.76 3.97 -11.31
N LYS A 463 -10.78 2.70 -11.72
CA LYS A 463 -11.77 1.72 -11.25
C LYS A 463 -11.57 1.36 -9.79
N THR A 464 -10.32 1.22 -9.34
CA THR A 464 -9.98 0.94 -7.95
C THR A 464 -10.45 2.08 -7.04
N LEU A 465 -10.02 3.32 -7.31
CA LEU A 465 -10.38 4.48 -6.52
C LEU A 465 -11.87 4.83 -6.63
N GLY A 466 -12.44 4.77 -7.84
CA GLY A 466 -13.87 4.97 -8.06
C GLY A 466 -14.72 3.92 -7.34
N GLY A 467 -14.27 2.67 -7.31
CA GLY A 467 -14.89 1.59 -6.55
C GLY A 467 -14.86 1.86 -5.05
N ALA A 468 -13.70 2.26 -4.50
CA ALA A 468 -13.58 2.65 -3.09
C ALA A 468 -14.54 3.79 -2.73
N LEU A 469 -14.55 4.88 -3.51
CA LEU A 469 -15.44 6.03 -3.29
C LEU A 469 -16.93 5.69 -3.43
N TYR A 470 -17.33 4.80 -4.34
CA TYR A 470 -18.71 4.32 -4.38
C TYR A 470 -19.06 3.54 -3.11
N GLY A 471 -18.16 2.69 -2.62
CA GLY A 471 -18.34 2.00 -1.35
C GLY A 471 -18.45 2.94 -0.16
N ASP A 472 -17.59 3.97 -0.09
CA ASP A 472 -17.65 5.02 0.94
C ASP A 472 -18.96 5.82 0.86
N SER A 473 -19.46 6.09 -0.35
CA SER A 473 -20.77 6.72 -0.57
C SER A 473 -21.92 5.88 -0.02
N ILE A 474 -21.84 4.54 -0.18
CA ILE A 474 -22.80 3.59 0.37
C ILE A 474 -22.71 3.56 1.89
N LEU A 475 -21.51 3.54 2.47
CA LEU A 475 -21.32 3.58 3.93
C LEU A 475 -21.93 4.84 4.55
N ALA A 476 -21.66 6.02 3.97
CA ALA A 476 -22.23 7.27 4.44
C ALA A 476 -23.77 7.32 4.28
N THR A 477 -24.30 6.85 3.13
CA THR A 477 -25.75 6.76 2.93
C THR A 477 -26.41 5.80 3.93
N ASN A 478 -25.77 4.68 4.22
CA ASN A 478 -26.24 3.68 5.18
C ASN A 478 -26.24 4.23 6.62
N HIS A 479 -25.16 4.88 7.03
CA HIS A 479 -25.06 5.52 8.35
C HIS A 479 -26.18 6.55 8.53
N TYR A 480 -26.40 7.43 7.56
CA TYR A 480 -27.51 8.39 7.60
C TYR A 480 -28.87 7.71 7.77
N ALA A 481 -29.14 6.65 7.01
CA ALA A 481 -30.42 5.96 7.04
C ALA A 481 -30.64 5.22 8.39
N GLU A 482 -29.60 4.63 8.96
CA GLU A 482 -29.67 4.04 10.31
C GLU A 482 -29.88 5.10 11.40
N GLU A 483 -29.25 6.27 11.30
CA GLU A 483 -29.53 7.40 12.22
C GLU A 483 -30.99 7.86 12.11
N VAL A 484 -31.54 7.97 10.90
CA VAL A 484 -32.97 8.27 10.70
C VAL A 484 -33.86 7.19 11.32
N LYS A 485 -33.50 5.92 11.20
CA LYS A 485 -34.26 4.81 11.78
C LYS A 485 -34.28 4.86 13.31
N GLN A 486 -33.15 5.20 13.92
CA GLN A 486 -32.99 5.21 15.37
C GLN A 486 -33.51 6.50 16.02
N HIS A 487 -33.38 7.64 15.34
CA HIS A 487 -33.58 8.96 15.92
C HIS A 487 -34.61 9.82 15.17
N GLY A 488 -35.12 9.36 14.03
CA GLY A 488 -36.08 10.08 13.19
C GLY A 488 -35.45 11.14 12.27
N VAL A 489 -34.16 11.43 12.43
CA VAL A 489 -33.37 12.37 11.64
C VAL A 489 -31.92 11.88 11.58
N GLY A 490 -31.25 12.10 10.45
CA GLY A 490 -29.83 11.82 10.27
C GLY A 490 -29.01 13.09 10.05
N PRO A 491 -27.69 13.05 10.26
CA PRO A 491 -26.82 14.19 10.04
C PRO A 491 -26.63 14.47 8.55
N ALA A 492 -26.96 15.67 8.09
CA ALA A 492 -26.85 16.01 6.66
C ALA A 492 -25.43 15.91 6.09
N GLY A 493 -24.41 15.98 6.96
CA GLY A 493 -23.01 15.77 6.57
C GLY A 493 -22.74 14.39 5.96
N ASP A 494 -23.54 13.37 6.30
CA ASP A 494 -23.39 12.03 5.71
C ASP A 494 -23.87 12.01 4.26
N LEU A 495 -24.99 12.68 3.97
CA LEU A 495 -25.51 12.80 2.62
C LEU A 495 -24.64 13.69 1.73
N ASP A 496 -24.02 14.70 2.33
CA ASP A 496 -23.02 15.54 1.67
C ASP A 496 -21.79 14.72 1.27
N GLN A 497 -21.21 13.96 2.20
CA GLN A 497 -20.13 13.01 1.92
C GLN A 497 -20.52 12.00 0.84
N ALA A 498 -21.71 11.40 0.94
CA ALA A 498 -22.20 10.44 -0.03
C ALA A 498 -22.27 11.03 -1.45
N GLY A 499 -22.75 12.27 -1.58
CA GLY A 499 -22.76 13.01 -2.84
C GLY A 499 -21.35 13.30 -3.35
N ARG A 500 -20.46 13.83 -2.49
CA ARG A 500 -19.07 14.16 -2.85
C ARG A 500 -18.27 12.96 -3.34
N PHE A 501 -18.29 11.84 -2.61
CA PHE A 501 -17.55 10.64 -2.98
C PHE A 501 -18.01 10.09 -4.33
N ARG A 502 -19.33 10.04 -4.55
CA ARG A 502 -19.90 9.62 -5.83
C ARG A 502 -19.52 10.57 -6.97
N GLY A 503 -19.53 11.88 -6.73
CA GLY A 503 -19.15 12.89 -7.72
C GLY A 503 -17.68 12.76 -8.13
N LEU A 504 -16.78 12.58 -7.17
CA LEU A 504 -15.36 12.33 -7.41
C LEU A 504 -15.13 11.02 -8.17
N ALA A 505 -15.81 9.93 -7.79
CA ALA A 505 -15.72 8.64 -8.48
C ALA A 505 -16.11 8.77 -9.96
N ASP A 506 -17.26 9.39 -10.24
CA ASP A 506 -17.73 9.59 -11.62
C ASP A 506 -16.78 10.47 -12.44
N ALA A 507 -16.19 11.48 -11.81
CA ALA A 507 -15.25 12.40 -12.44
C ALA A 507 -13.88 11.77 -12.71
N GLY A 508 -13.40 10.92 -11.81
CA GLY A 508 -12.20 10.10 -12.02
C GLY A 508 -12.34 9.11 -13.19
N LEU A 509 -13.44 8.35 -13.22
CA LEU A 509 -13.75 7.43 -14.31
C LEU A 509 -13.89 8.15 -15.67
N ALA A 510 -14.47 9.35 -15.65
CA ALA A 510 -14.52 10.24 -16.81
C ALA A 510 -13.12 10.68 -17.27
N ALA A 511 -12.24 11.07 -16.34
CA ALA A 511 -10.87 11.44 -16.66
C ALA A 511 -10.07 10.30 -17.29
N ALA A 512 -10.21 9.07 -16.77
CA ALA A 512 -9.62 7.86 -17.35
C ALA A 512 -10.04 7.64 -18.80
N GLN A 513 -11.34 7.82 -19.05
CA GLN A 513 -11.93 7.65 -20.36
C GLN A 513 -11.43 8.71 -21.35
N ASP A 514 -11.28 9.95 -20.90
CA ASP A 514 -10.70 11.03 -21.71
C ASP A 514 -9.23 10.80 -22.03
N ALA A 515 -8.44 10.28 -21.06
CA ALA A 515 -7.05 9.91 -21.30
C ALA A 515 -6.93 8.80 -22.35
N LYS A 516 -7.82 7.80 -22.30
CA LYS A 516 -7.83 6.64 -23.21
C LYS A 516 -8.31 6.97 -24.63
N HIS A 517 -9.26 7.89 -24.79
CA HIS A 517 -9.94 8.16 -26.06
C HIS A 517 -9.53 9.48 -26.73
N TYR A 518 -8.23 9.79 -26.75
CA TYR A 518 -7.70 10.97 -27.44
C TYR A 518 -7.82 10.91 -28.98
N ASP A 519 -8.17 9.76 -29.55
CA ASP A 519 -8.45 9.63 -30.97
C ASP A 519 -9.84 10.20 -31.31
N ALA A 520 -9.87 11.20 -32.22
CA ALA A 520 -11.08 11.82 -32.73
C ALA A 520 -12.02 10.85 -33.48
N SER A 521 -11.59 9.61 -33.73
CA SER A 521 -12.37 8.55 -34.37
C SER A 521 -13.44 7.92 -33.46
N VAL A 522 -13.38 8.12 -32.14
CA VAL A 522 -14.31 7.54 -31.18
C VAL A 522 -15.59 8.39 -31.09
N THR A 523 -16.74 7.81 -31.45
CA THR A 523 -18.02 8.53 -31.43
C THR A 523 -18.50 8.80 -30.01
N ALA A 524 -19.35 9.82 -29.83
CA ALA A 524 -19.94 10.16 -28.54
C ALA A 524 -20.77 9.00 -27.95
N GLU A 525 -21.42 8.20 -28.80
CA GLU A 525 -22.15 7.00 -28.39
C GLU A 525 -21.23 5.94 -27.79
N GLN A 526 -20.04 5.75 -28.37
CA GLN A 526 -19.07 4.79 -27.84
C GLN A 526 -18.52 5.28 -26.50
N LYS A 527 -18.20 6.57 -26.38
CA LYS A 527 -17.75 7.18 -25.12
C LYS A 527 -18.78 6.99 -23.99
N ALA A 528 -20.06 7.20 -24.29
CA ALA A 528 -21.14 6.99 -23.31
C ALA A 528 -21.24 5.54 -22.83
N LYS A 529 -21.13 4.57 -23.76
CA LYS A 529 -21.18 3.13 -23.43
C LYS A 529 -19.98 2.69 -22.62
N ASP A 530 -18.79 3.11 -23.00
CA ASP A 530 -17.55 2.74 -22.33
C ASP A 530 -17.49 3.33 -20.90
N LEU A 531 -17.91 4.60 -20.73
CA LEU A 531 -18.02 5.21 -19.40
C LEU A 531 -19.03 4.45 -18.52
N GLN A 532 -20.20 4.10 -19.08
CA GLN A 532 -21.19 3.30 -18.37
C GLN A 532 -20.62 1.94 -17.94
N GLN A 533 -19.93 1.24 -18.83
CA GLN A 533 -19.29 -0.05 -18.52
C GLN A 533 -18.21 0.11 -17.44
N MET A 534 -17.47 1.22 -17.45
CA MET A 534 -16.47 1.50 -16.44
C MET A 534 -17.11 1.71 -15.06
N LYS A 535 -18.21 2.47 -14.97
CA LYS A 535 -19.01 2.63 -13.75
C LYS A 535 -19.53 1.29 -13.23
N GLU A 536 -20.09 0.46 -14.11
CA GLU A 536 -20.58 -0.87 -13.76
C GLU A 536 -19.47 -1.78 -13.22
N THR A 537 -18.28 -1.71 -13.81
CA THR A 537 -17.11 -2.49 -13.40
C THR A 537 -16.60 -2.02 -12.03
N ALA A 538 -16.41 -0.72 -11.85
CA ALA A 538 -15.95 -0.13 -10.58
C ALA A 538 -16.94 -0.44 -9.46
N TYR A 539 -18.24 -0.27 -9.70
CA TYR A 539 -19.28 -0.58 -8.73
C TYR A 539 -19.33 -2.08 -8.40
N GLY A 540 -19.17 -2.95 -9.39
CA GLY A 540 -19.12 -4.40 -9.18
C GLY A 540 -17.90 -4.88 -8.39
N ALA A 541 -16.87 -4.04 -8.25
CA ALA A 541 -15.65 -4.37 -7.51
C ALA A 541 -15.68 -3.92 -6.04
N ILE A 542 -16.68 -3.14 -5.60
CA ILE A 542 -16.76 -2.55 -4.25
C ILE A 542 -16.48 -3.58 -3.15
N THR A 543 -17.15 -4.73 -3.19
CA THR A 543 -17.04 -5.78 -2.16
C THR A 543 -15.70 -6.50 -2.13
N LYS A 544 -14.89 -6.35 -3.19
CA LYS A 544 -13.51 -6.87 -3.26
C LYS A 544 -12.48 -5.83 -2.81
N ILE A 545 -12.81 -4.55 -3.00
CA ILE A 545 -11.93 -3.41 -2.72
C ILE A 545 -12.01 -3.02 -1.25
N LEU A 546 -13.22 -2.92 -0.69
CA LEU A 546 -13.39 -2.51 0.70
C LEU A 546 -13.43 -3.72 1.66
N PRO A 547 -12.60 -3.72 2.72
CA PRO A 547 -12.63 -4.76 3.75
C PRO A 547 -13.83 -4.54 4.69
N VAL A 548 -15.01 -4.99 4.28
CA VAL A 548 -16.21 -4.90 5.13
C VAL A 548 -16.19 -6.00 6.19
N PRO A 549 -16.31 -5.68 7.49
CA PRO A 549 -16.41 -6.67 8.56
C PRO A 549 -17.51 -7.71 8.30
N ALA A 550 -17.24 -8.98 8.62
CA ALA A 550 -18.11 -10.10 8.27
C ALA A 550 -19.53 -9.99 8.88
N ASP A 551 -19.66 -9.33 10.03
CA ASP A 551 -20.92 -9.06 10.71
C ASP A 551 -21.75 -7.94 10.06
N LEU A 552 -21.10 -6.98 9.40
CA LEU A 552 -21.74 -5.90 8.64
C LEU A 552 -21.99 -6.26 7.17
N SER A 553 -21.27 -7.25 6.65
CA SER A 553 -21.27 -7.67 5.24
C SER A 553 -22.68 -7.95 4.66
N PRO A 554 -23.61 -8.65 5.35
CA PRO A 554 -24.96 -8.88 4.80
C PRO A 554 -25.76 -7.60 4.61
N GLY A 555 -25.74 -6.70 5.60
CA GLY A 555 -26.45 -5.42 5.53
C GLY A 555 -25.86 -4.50 4.46
N PHE A 556 -24.53 -4.45 4.39
CA PHE A 556 -23.81 -3.71 3.35
C PHE A 556 -24.08 -4.26 1.94
N GLY A 557 -24.16 -5.58 1.78
CA GLY A 557 -24.50 -6.23 0.50
C GLY A 557 -25.92 -5.88 0.02
N ILE A 558 -26.91 -5.92 0.93
CA ILE A 558 -28.29 -5.49 0.62
C ILE A 558 -28.32 -4.03 0.18
N MET A 559 -27.62 -3.16 0.90
CA MET A 559 -27.55 -1.73 0.57
C MET A 559 -26.86 -1.48 -0.77
N THR A 560 -25.77 -2.20 -1.04
CA THR A 560 -25.04 -2.15 -2.31
C THR A 560 -25.93 -2.55 -3.48
N ASP A 561 -26.72 -3.61 -3.37
CA ASP A 561 -27.69 -3.99 -4.39
C ASP A 561 -28.80 -2.95 -4.55
N ALA A 562 -29.34 -2.46 -3.43
CA ALA A 562 -30.43 -1.49 -3.43
C ALA A 562 -30.06 -0.16 -4.09
N LEU A 563 -28.81 0.27 -3.96
CA LEU A 563 -28.32 1.53 -4.50
C LEU A 563 -27.72 1.41 -5.91
N LYS A 564 -27.41 0.21 -6.40
CA LYS A 564 -26.68 -0.03 -7.66
C LYS A 564 -27.20 0.78 -8.85
N SER A 565 -28.49 0.64 -9.16
CA SER A 565 -29.11 1.35 -10.30
C SER A 565 -29.16 2.86 -10.10
N THR A 566 -29.19 3.33 -8.84
CA THR A 566 -29.25 4.77 -8.51
C THR A 566 -27.89 5.44 -8.61
N ILE A 567 -26.81 4.73 -8.23
CA ILE A 567 -25.44 5.21 -8.25
C ILE A 567 -24.87 5.14 -9.67
N ILE A 568 -24.96 4.00 -10.34
CA ILE A 568 -24.45 3.82 -11.71
C ILE A 568 -25.29 4.66 -12.69
N GLY A 569 -26.62 4.58 -12.57
CA GLY A 569 -27.55 5.21 -13.51
C GLY A 569 -27.53 4.57 -14.90
N SER A 570 -28.28 5.17 -15.83
CA SER A 570 -28.25 4.83 -17.26
C SER A 570 -27.08 5.54 -17.94
N ALA A 571 -26.64 5.00 -19.09
CA ALA A 571 -25.61 5.63 -19.91
C ALA A 571 -25.95 7.11 -20.20
N PRO A 572 -24.96 8.01 -20.14
CA PRO A 572 -25.18 9.43 -20.40
C PRO A 572 -25.63 9.65 -21.86
N ASP A 573 -26.43 10.70 -22.09
CA ASP A 573 -26.82 11.08 -23.45
C ASP A 573 -25.55 11.49 -24.23
N PRO A 574 -25.28 10.93 -25.42
CA PRO A 574 -24.13 11.29 -26.23
C PRO A 574 -23.99 12.81 -26.48
N SER A 575 -25.11 13.54 -26.55
CA SER A 575 -25.12 15.00 -26.71
C SER A 575 -24.60 15.74 -25.47
N GLN A 576 -24.80 15.21 -24.26
CA GLN A 576 -24.33 15.82 -23.01
C GLN A 576 -22.82 15.76 -22.89
N LEU A 577 -22.21 14.68 -23.37
CA LEU A 577 -20.76 14.46 -23.41
C LEU A 577 -20.00 15.46 -24.30
N THR A 578 -20.71 16.26 -25.11
CA THR A 578 -20.12 17.32 -25.91
C THR A 578 -19.88 18.63 -25.12
N THR A 579 -20.49 18.75 -23.93
CA THR A 579 -20.46 19.97 -23.09
C THR A 579 -19.98 19.73 -21.66
N SER A 580 -20.17 18.53 -21.11
CA SER A 580 -19.59 18.08 -19.83
C SER A 580 -19.32 16.58 -19.90
N ILE A 581 -18.20 16.13 -19.35
CA ILE A 581 -17.81 14.71 -19.36
C ILE A 581 -18.60 13.92 -18.28
N VAL A 582 -19.07 14.63 -17.24
CA VAL A 582 -19.96 14.08 -16.19
C VAL A 582 -21.25 14.90 -16.14
N PRO A 583 -22.43 14.30 -16.41
CA PRO A 583 -23.71 14.99 -16.28
C PRO A 583 -24.08 15.27 -14.81
N ASP A 584 -24.84 16.34 -14.57
CA ASP A 584 -25.40 16.64 -13.25
C ASP A 584 -26.34 15.52 -12.76
N LEU A 585 -26.34 15.27 -11.45
CA LEU A 585 -27.30 14.40 -10.80
C LEU A 585 -28.68 15.05 -10.82
N SER A 586 -29.68 14.34 -11.35
CA SER A 586 -31.07 14.81 -11.31
C SER A 586 -31.67 14.67 -9.92
N GLU A 587 -32.58 15.58 -9.58
CA GLU A 587 -33.34 15.59 -8.33
C GLU A 587 -33.96 14.22 -8.03
N ALA A 588 -34.64 13.62 -9.00
CA ALA A 588 -35.29 12.34 -8.78
C ALA A 588 -34.32 11.17 -8.56
N ARG A 589 -33.09 11.22 -9.11
CA ARG A 589 -32.07 10.21 -8.80
C ARG A 589 -31.55 10.37 -7.37
N ALA A 590 -31.36 11.60 -6.89
CA ALA A 590 -30.98 11.87 -5.51
C ALA A 590 -32.09 11.43 -4.53
N GLN A 591 -33.35 11.74 -4.83
CA GLN A 591 -34.51 11.26 -4.07
C GLN A 591 -34.59 9.73 -4.06
N GLN A 592 -34.36 9.09 -5.21
CA GLN A 592 -34.41 7.64 -5.36
C GLN A 592 -33.31 6.96 -4.54
N GLN A 593 -32.07 7.47 -4.56
CA GLN A 593 -30.99 6.95 -3.73
C GLN A 593 -31.41 6.92 -2.25
N LEU A 594 -31.97 8.03 -1.76
CA LEU A 594 -32.41 8.14 -0.37
C LEU A 594 -33.60 7.23 -0.05
N LEU A 595 -34.59 7.13 -0.93
CA LEU A 595 -35.73 6.23 -0.75
C LEU A 595 -35.31 4.76 -0.77
N SER A 596 -34.43 4.37 -1.69
CA SER A 596 -33.89 3.00 -1.74
C SER A 596 -33.12 2.67 -0.47
N ALA A 597 -32.34 3.60 0.06
CA ALA A 597 -31.69 3.47 1.36
C ALA A 597 -32.69 3.21 2.50
N TYR A 598 -33.79 3.97 2.53
CA TYR A 598 -34.82 3.81 3.55
C TYR A 598 -35.57 2.48 3.46
N VAL A 599 -35.83 1.99 2.25
CA VAL A 599 -36.45 0.68 2.07
C VAL A 599 -35.47 -0.42 2.49
N ALA A 600 -34.19 -0.32 2.12
CA ALA A 600 -33.16 -1.31 2.44
C ALA A 600 -32.87 -1.41 3.94
N THR A 601 -32.82 -0.28 4.64
CA THR A 601 -32.58 -0.21 6.10
C THR A 601 -33.85 -0.44 6.93
N GLY A 602 -35.02 -0.41 6.30
CA GLY A 602 -36.32 -0.60 6.97
C GLY A 602 -36.86 0.66 7.65
N VAL A 603 -36.29 1.84 7.37
CA VAL A 603 -36.91 3.14 7.73
C VAL A 603 -38.29 3.27 7.11
N LEU A 604 -38.42 2.86 5.84
CA LEU A 604 -39.70 2.73 5.15
C LEU A 604 -40.02 1.25 4.97
N ARG A 605 -41.21 0.85 5.42
CA ARG A 605 -41.76 -0.46 5.07
C ARG A 605 -42.25 -0.45 3.63
N THR A 606 -42.27 -1.61 3.00
CA THR A 606 -42.70 -1.77 1.61
C THR A 606 -44.17 -1.40 1.38
N ASP A 607 -45.03 -1.46 2.40
CA ASP A 607 -46.43 -1.01 2.34
C ASP A 607 -46.58 0.53 2.38
N GLN A 608 -45.52 1.25 2.77
CA GLN A 608 -45.50 2.72 2.82
C GLN A 608 -44.97 3.34 1.52
N VAL A 609 -44.40 2.54 0.62
CA VAL A 609 -43.97 2.96 -0.71
C VAL A 609 -44.97 2.44 -1.74
N PRO A 610 -45.41 3.25 -2.73
CA PRO A 610 -46.26 2.76 -3.80
C PRO A 610 -45.70 1.47 -4.43
N SER A 611 -46.49 0.41 -4.46
CA SER A 611 -46.00 -0.92 -4.89
C SER A 611 -45.54 -0.95 -6.35
N ASN A 612 -46.01 -0.01 -7.17
CA ASN A 612 -45.59 0.20 -8.56
C ASN A 612 -44.25 0.95 -8.72
N LEU A 613 -43.64 1.39 -7.61
CA LEU A 613 -42.28 1.91 -7.57
C LEU A 613 -41.26 0.90 -7.06
N LEU A 614 -41.71 -0.20 -6.46
CA LEU A 614 -40.83 -1.17 -5.83
C LEU A 614 -40.41 -2.26 -6.82
N VAL A 615 -39.11 -2.51 -6.88
CA VAL A 615 -38.50 -3.62 -7.64
C VAL A 615 -37.56 -4.40 -6.73
N PRO A 616 -37.26 -5.68 -7.01
CA PRO A 616 -36.21 -6.40 -6.31
C PRO A 616 -34.87 -5.66 -6.38
N ALA A 617 -34.12 -5.65 -5.28
CA ALA A 617 -32.85 -4.93 -5.16
C ALA A 617 -31.78 -5.52 -6.10
N GLY A 618 -31.69 -6.85 -6.15
CA GLY A 618 -30.74 -7.56 -6.99
C GLY A 618 -30.95 -9.07 -6.98
N PRO A 619 -30.28 -9.81 -7.88
CA PRO A 619 -30.35 -11.27 -7.92
C PRO A 619 -29.68 -11.94 -6.72
N GLU A 620 -28.72 -11.27 -6.06
CA GLU A 620 -28.03 -11.79 -4.88
C GLU A 620 -28.88 -11.64 -3.61
N ASN A 621 -29.75 -10.63 -3.57
CA ASN A 621 -30.69 -10.38 -2.47
C ASN A 621 -32.15 -10.28 -2.99
N PRO A 622 -32.76 -11.37 -3.50
CA PRO A 622 -34.07 -11.32 -4.17
C PRO A 622 -35.24 -10.97 -3.23
N GLY A 623 -35.04 -11.09 -1.92
CA GLY A 623 -36.02 -10.68 -0.90
C GLY A 623 -35.93 -9.20 -0.50
N ALA A 624 -34.86 -8.51 -0.87
CA ALA A 624 -34.72 -7.08 -0.64
C ALA A 624 -35.41 -6.28 -1.76
N MET A 625 -36.06 -5.18 -1.39
CA MET A 625 -36.73 -4.29 -2.34
C MET A 625 -35.99 -2.96 -2.40
N LYS A 626 -36.08 -2.28 -3.54
CA LYS A 626 -35.60 -0.91 -3.73
C LYS A 626 -36.64 -0.09 -4.49
N VAL A 627 -36.47 1.23 -4.51
CA VAL A 627 -37.21 2.06 -5.47
C VAL A 627 -36.56 1.90 -6.85
N GLY A 628 -37.33 1.41 -7.82
CA GLY A 628 -36.88 1.20 -9.18
C GLY A 628 -36.64 2.51 -9.92
N THR A 629 -35.62 2.54 -10.78
CA THR A 629 -35.40 3.65 -11.71
C THR A 629 -36.52 3.67 -12.76
N LEU A 630 -36.67 4.77 -13.49
CA LEU A 630 -37.58 4.82 -14.65
C LEU A 630 -37.35 3.65 -15.62
N GLU A 631 -36.08 3.28 -15.83
CA GLU A 631 -35.68 2.17 -16.69
C GLU A 631 -36.03 0.81 -16.08
N ASP A 632 -35.78 0.61 -14.78
CA ASP A 632 -36.18 -0.62 -14.08
C ASP A 632 -37.69 -0.86 -14.20
N LEU A 633 -38.50 0.19 -14.01
CA LEU A 633 -39.96 0.07 -14.08
C LEU A 633 -40.42 -0.23 -15.50
N ARG A 634 -39.88 0.47 -16.52
CA ARG A 634 -40.20 0.22 -17.93
C ARG A 634 -39.86 -1.22 -18.35
N ASN A 635 -38.77 -1.76 -17.81
CA ASN A 635 -38.29 -3.11 -18.09
C ASN A 635 -38.87 -4.17 -17.15
N MET A 636 -39.66 -3.77 -16.16
CA MET A 636 -40.30 -4.70 -15.22
C MET A 636 -41.26 -5.61 -15.97
N LYS A 637 -40.99 -6.92 -15.90
CA LYS A 637 -41.79 -7.95 -16.55
C LYS A 637 -42.57 -8.74 -15.51
N LEU A 638 -43.89 -8.78 -15.66
CA LEU A 638 -44.76 -9.61 -14.82
C LEU A 638 -44.66 -11.09 -15.23
N PRO A 639 -45.06 -12.04 -14.36
CA PRO A 639 -45.02 -13.47 -14.66
C PRO A 639 -45.81 -13.87 -15.92
N ASP A 640 -46.81 -13.08 -16.30
CA ASP A 640 -47.61 -13.25 -17.53
C ASP A 640 -46.92 -12.73 -18.80
N GLY A 641 -45.72 -12.17 -18.67
CA GLY A 641 -44.90 -11.66 -19.75
C GLY A 641 -45.15 -10.20 -20.15
N THR A 642 -46.06 -9.50 -19.46
CA THR A 642 -46.40 -8.10 -19.76
C THR A 642 -45.44 -7.11 -19.10
N TYR A 643 -45.33 -5.91 -19.70
CA TYR A 643 -44.53 -4.79 -19.20
C TYR A 643 -45.46 -3.63 -18.78
N PRO A 644 -45.98 -3.63 -17.55
CA PRO A 644 -47.04 -2.71 -17.12
C PRO A 644 -46.65 -1.23 -17.18
N HIS A 645 -45.35 -0.93 -17.19
CA HIS A 645 -44.83 0.43 -17.18
C HIS A 645 -44.02 0.79 -18.44
N ALA A 646 -44.09 0.00 -19.51
CA ALA A 646 -43.35 0.27 -20.76
C ALA A 646 -43.57 1.70 -21.31
N GLY A 647 -44.76 2.27 -21.10
CA GLY A 647 -45.12 3.63 -21.51
C GLY A 647 -44.94 4.72 -20.44
N LEU A 648 -44.37 4.42 -19.27
CA LEU A 648 -44.21 5.38 -18.18
C LEU A 648 -43.33 6.55 -18.62
N ARG A 649 -43.81 7.80 -18.52
CA ARG A 649 -43.05 9.01 -18.89
C ARG A 649 -42.20 9.49 -17.72
N ALA A 650 -41.15 10.26 -18.01
CA ALA A 650 -40.26 10.81 -16.99
C ALA A 650 -41.04 11.67 -15.97
N ASP A 651 -41.89 12.58 -16.43
CA ASP A 651 -42.71 13.45 -15.55
C ASP A 651 -43.64 12.65 -14.63
N ASP A 652 -44.25 11.58 -15.17
CA ASP A 652 -45.13 10.70 -14.39
C ASP A 652 -44.32 9.93 -13.32
N TYR A 653 -43.12 9.48 -13.67
CA TYR A 653 -42.18 8.85 -12.73
C TYR A 653 -41.70 9.82 -11.65
N HIS A 654 -41.28 11.04 -12.01
CA HIS A 654 -40.88 12.08 -11.06
C HIS A 654 -41.99 12.36 -10.05
N THR A 655 -43.23 12.51 -10.52
CA THR A 655 -44.41 12.68 -9.65
C THR A 655 -44.61 11.52 -8.68
N MET A 656 -44.32 10.29 -9.11
CA MET A 656 -44.40 9.11 -8.25
C MET A 656 -43.32 9.11 -7.17
N VAL A 657 -42.07 9.42 -7.52
CA VAL A 657 -40.95 9.52 -6.57
C VAL A 657 -41.17 10.65 -5.56
N ASP A 658 -41.62 11.82 -6.02
CA ASP A 658 -41.97 12.97 -5.17
C ASP A 658 -43.04 12.61 -4.14
N ARG A 659 -44.07 11.86 -4.55
CA ARG A 659 -45.11 11.40 -3.64
C ARG A 659 -44.59 10.40 -2.61
N ALA A 660 -43.64 9.55 -2.99
CA ALA A 660 -43.02 8.59 -2.09
C ALA A 660 -42.13 9.28 -1.05
N ILE A 661 -41.29 10.24 -1.45
CA ILE A 661 -40.45 11.00 -0.50
C ILE A 661 -41.28 11.86 0.45
N GLN A 662 -42.48 12.28 0.05
CA GLN A 662 -43.43 12.96 0.94
C GLN A 662 -43.98 12.07 2.07
N GLN A 663 -43.79 10.75 2.04
CA GLN A 663 -44.14 9.86 3.17
C GLN A 663 -43.09 9.87 4.29
N VAL A 664 -41.87 10.33 3.99
CA VAL A 664 -40.76 10.45 4.95
C VAL A 664 -40.95 11.71 5.81
N PRO A 665 -40.53 11.77 7.08
CA PRO A 665 -40.52 13.01 7.86
C PRO A 665 -39.76 14.15 7.15
N PRO A 666 -40.26 15.41 7.17
CA PRO A 666 -39.63 16.53 6.46
C PRO A 666 -38.14 16.70 6.73
N ASP A 667 -37.70 16.57 7.98
CA ASP A 667 -36.30 16.74 8.40
C ASP A 667 -35.36 15.67 7.84
N ALA A 668 -35.93 14.55 7.36
CA ALA A 668 -35.23 13.44 6.73
C ALA A 668 -35.31 13.48 5.18
N ARG A 669 -35.94 14.49 4.56
CA ARG A 669 -36.05 14.63 3.08
C ARG A 669 -34.87 15.42 2.49
N ARG A 670 -33.65 15.14 2.93
CA ARG A 670 -32.45 15.95 2.58
C ARG A 670 -31.72 15.49 1.31
N TRP A 671 -32.47 15.07 0.29
CA TRP A 671 -31.89 14.57 -0.96
C TRP A 671 -31.15 15.67 -1.76
N THR A 672 -31.52 16.94 -1.62
CA THR A 672 -30.84 18.07 -2.26
C THR A 672 -29.36 18.13 -1.85
N THR A 673 -29.05 17.75 -0.61
CA THR A 673 -27.68 17.70 -0.11
C THR A 673 -26.81 16.73 -0.91
N ILE A 674 -27.34 15.56 -1.28
CA ILE A 674 -26.63 14.59 -2.15
C ILE A 674 -26.39 15.23 -3.53
N GLN A 675 -27.42 15.88 -4.08
CA GLN A 675 -27.37 16.46 -5.41
C GLN A 675 -26.35 17.58 -5.52
N ASP A 676 -26.39 18.55 -4.60
CA ASP A 676 -25.51 19.72 -4.60
C ASP A 676 -24.05 19.30 -4.42
N ALA A 677 -23.80 18.41 -3.46
CA ALA A 677 -22.49 17.84 -3.18
C ALA A 677 -21.90 17.08 -4.39
N TYR A 678 -22.71 16.22 -5.03
CA TYR A 678 -22.31 15.49 -6.23
C TYR A 678 -21.97 16.46 -7.37
N ASN A 679 -22.86 17.41 -7.67
CA ASN A 679 -22.69 18.33 -8.79
C ASN A 679 -21.49 19.25 -8.59
N SER A 680 -21.10 19.56 -7.35
CA SER A 680 -19.89 20.34 -7.09
C SER A 680 -18.62 19.50 -7.21
N ALA A 681 -18.63 18.29 -6.63
CA ALA A 681 -17.49 17.38 -6.68
C ALA A 681 -17.18 16.88 -8.10
N ALA A 682 -18.21 16.63 -8.91
CA ALA A 682 -18.07 16.10 -10.27
C ALA A 682 -17.47 17.12 -11.28
N LYS A 683 -17.45 18.41 -10.94
CA LYS A 683 -16.91 19.46 -11.82
C LYS A 683 -15.38 19.46 -11.84
N ASP A 684 -14.84 19.92 -12.97
CA ASP A 684 -13.44 20.36 -13.12
C ASP A 684 -12.32 19.30 -13.03
N ILE A 685 -12.65 18.01 -13.03
CA ILE A 685 -11.66 16.93 -13.20
C ILE A 685 -11.54 16.59 -14.69
N ILE A 686 -10.60 17.23 -15.39
CA ILE A 686 -10.29 16.93 -16.80
C ILE A 686 -8.84 16.44 -16.86
N ALA A 687 -8.59 15.25 -17.39
CA ALA A 687 -7.26 14.62 -17.42
C ALA A 687 -6.17 15.53 -18.04
N LYS A 688 -6.37 16.01 -19.28
CA LYS A 688 -5.39 16.86 -20.00
C LYS A 688 -5.87 18.31 -20.13
N PRO A 689 -5.00 19.32 -19.96
CA PRO A 689 -5.29 20.67 -20.45
C PRO A 689 -5.57 20.60 -21.96
N ALA A 690 -6.49 21.43 -22.47
CA ALA A 690 -6.67 21.56 -23.91
C ALA A 690 -5.32 21.94 -24.53
N GLY A 691 -4.72 21.00 -25.28
CA GLY A 691 -3.43 21.24 -25.94
C GLY A 691 -3.54 22.46 -26.85
N PRO A 692 -2.43 23.17 -27.11
CA PRO A 692 -2.44 24.20 -28.14
C PRO A 692 -2.94 23.56 -29.43
N LYS A 693 -4.05 24.08 -29.96
CA LYS A 693 -4.53 23.70 -31.29
C LYS A 693 -3.33 23.83 -32.22
N GLY A 694 -2.88 22.71 -32.78
CA GLY A 694 -1.70 22.67 -33.63
C GLY A 694 -1.81 23.72 -34.73
N ASN A 695 -0.72 24.45 -34.97
CA ASN A 695 -0.52 25.19 -36.21
C ASN A 695 -0.10 24.24 -37.33
#